data_AF-A0A8T2K5G8-F1
#
_entry.id   AF-A0A8T2K5G8-F1
#
_cell.length_a   1.000
_cell.length_b   1.000
_cell.length_c   1.000
_cell.angle_alpha   90.00
_cell.angle_beta   90.00
_cell.angle_gamma   90.00
#
_symmetry.space_group_name_H-M   'P 1'
#
loop_
_entity.id
_entity.type
_entity.pdbx_description
1 polymer ?
#
loop_
_entity_poly.entity_id
_entity_poly.type
_entity_poly.pdbx_seq_one_letter_code
_entity_poly.pdbx_strand_id
1 'polypeptide(L)'
;MSQWTALLKLTGQFQEKVLGLYSYDVLPMEVRQYLASWIESQDWKQAAKDQSLATVQFQNLLENLDIQYSRFTQEQEILQQHNFRRFKLSIQARHQSDPKQLAVLIRDLLFLEKQILLEAQEMQPQAEQPPQVSFGTGRQLEINKRVEDLKGRVQLVENEVKFLDDLQETFDFKYKNYQTISISYPNDKHLKTKKDDLQIQLNELDKKRKEVLNQMRELIVLCGTLLAFLQQELDEWLLNQKLACIGAATDTRLNLLQGWQSFLQLRCLLLFLAELPLRISYEGDPLKTDPPNLKQGLEELLFSLLKSSFVVDKQPIMAYPCKRPLVLKTSTQFSVRARLLLNLPELKDNMKVRFSIDENPPNIRGYRKFNLLGTQDKALEDSQGEGLFADFKHLTLKEQKCGGGKGSKGINDGSLSVMEELHLITFTTEFDYQGAVTLPFIVISNINQFIGAWASVLWFNLLSSNLKDVIFFSNPPTAPWGMLAEALSWQFSCTTKRKLDNDQLAMLRKKLCVKTPSADRQQTVSWSKFSKENMPGVNFSFWIWFDAVLSLVKGHLENIWNDGYVMGFVSRKKEEELLRTMMSGTFLLRFSESIRDGGITCSWVEHHDDGKYSIHSVEPYTKKELSSIPLTEIIRNYQLLAEENIPENPLKYLYPRIPKDEAFGPYYEQKPEITLQYEKYLQRKQIFVSERKEDEMESSFCPGRHHSIDDDIDLNALMVHDTLE
;
A
#
# COMPACT_ATOMS: atom_id res chain seq x y z
N MET A 1 -28.21 22.15 12.11
CA MET A 1 -26.80 21.71 12.19
C MET A 1 -26.00 22.61 11.28
N SER A 2 -24.81 23.06 11.70
CA SER A 2 -23.92 23.81 10.80
C SER A 2 -23.49 22.92 9.64
N GLN A 3 -23.20 23.55 8.50
CA GLN A 3 -22.63 22.89 7.33
C GLN A 3 -21.34 22.14 7.71
N TRP A 4 -20.52 22.75 8.58
CA TRP A 4 -19.31 22.13 9.11
C TRP A 4 -19.59 20.82 9.86
N THR A 5 -20.58 20.79 10.75
CA THR A 5 -20.93 19.56 11.47
C THR A 5 -21.45 18.46 10.55
N ALA A 6 -22.09 18.81 9.43
CA ALA A 6 -22.50 17.82 8.44
C ALA A 6 -21.30 17.23 7.70
N LEU A 7 -20.29 18.04 7.35
CA LEU A 7 -19.06 17.58 6.72
C LEU A 7 -18.24 16.64 7.60
N LEU A 8 -18.12 16.95 8.90
CA LEU A 8 -17.38 16.12 9.86
C LEU A 8 -17.99 14.73 10.05
N LYS A 9 -19.23 14.50 9.63
CA LYS A 9 -19.89 13.19 9.67
C LYS A 9 -19.65 12.33 8.42
N LEU A 10 -19.05 12.90 7.38
CA LEU A 10 -18.71 12.15 6.17
C LEU A 10 -17.54 11.21 6.44
N THR A 11 -17.54 10.04 5.80
CA THR A 11 -16.50 9.01 5.97
C THR A 11 -15.91 8.60 4.62
N GLY A 12 -14.67 8.10 4.62
CA GLY A 12 -14.01 7.57 3.44
C GLY A 12 -13.63 8.66 2.43
N GLN A 13 -13.91 8.44 1.14
CA GLN A 13 -13.47 9.33 0.05
C GLN A 13 -13.92 10.79 0.19
N PHE A 14 -15.08 11.05 0.81
CA PHE A 14 -15.59 12.40 1.00
C PHE A 14 -14.83 13.16 2.10
N GLN A 15 -14.33 12.44 3.12
CA GLN A 15 -13.48 13.04 4.14
C GLN A 15 -12.14 13.48 3.56
N GLU A 16 -11.54 12.69 2.67
CA GLU A 16 -10.34 13.05 1.92
C GLU A 16 -10.57 14.28 1.01
N LYS A 17 -11.74 14.37 0.36
CA LYS A 17 -12.11 15.58 -0.41
C LYS A 17 -12.18 16.84 0.47
N VAL A 18 -12.75 16.72 1.68
CA VAL A 18 -12.79 17.83 2.64
C VAL A 18 -11.38 18.23 3.08
N LEU A 19 -10.51 17.26 3.41
CA LEU A 19 -9.12 17.54 3.79
C LEU A 19 -8.34 18.21 2.65
N GLY A 20 -8.53 17.76 1.40
CA GLY A 20 -7.94 18.37 0.22
C GLY A 20 -8.36 19.84 0.03
N LEU A 21 -9.62 20.18 0.36
CA LEU A 21 -10.14 21.54 0.22
C LEU A 21 -9.40 22.57 1.09
N TYR A 22 -8.98 22.19 2.30
CA TYR A 22 -8.25 23.06 3.24
C TYR A 22 -6.73 22.93 3.16
N SER A 23 -6.21 22.22 2.16
CA SER A 23 -4.76 22.07 1.95
C SER A 23 -4.07 23.35 1.48
N TYR A 24 -4.84 24.33 0.98
CA TYR A 24 -4.37 25.64 0.57
C TYR A 24 -4.53 26.67 1.71
N ASP A 25 -3.51 27.51 1.96
CA ASP A 25 -3.43 28.51 3.05
C ASP A 25 -4.36 29.73 2.86
N VAL A 26 -5.62 29.49 2.48
CA VAL A 26 -6.66 30.50 2.29
C VAL A 26 -7.42 30.72 3.58
N LEU A 27 -7.99 29.65 4.14
CA LEU A 27 -8.70 29.64 5.42
C LEU A 27 -8.31 28.36 6.16
N PRO A 28 -7.51 28.43 7.23
CA PRO A 28 -7.11 27.26 8.00
C PRO A 28 -8.33 26.51 8.56
N MET A 29 -8.25 25.18 8.55
CA MET A 29 -9.34 24.32 9.01
C MET A 29 -9.71 24.59 10.47
N GLU A 30 -8.73 24.97 11.30
CA GLU A 30 -8.94 25.36 12.69
C GLU A 30 -9.84 26.60 12.77
N VAL A 31 -9.57 27.62 11.96
CA VAL A 31 -10.39 28.84 11.92
C VAL A 31 -11.79 28.53 11.39
N ARG A 32 -11.87 27.73 10.33
CA ARG A 32 -13.15 27.24 9.79
C ARG A 32 -13.99 26.51 10.83
N GLN A 33 -13.35 25.73 11.71
CA GLN A 33 -13.99 24.95 12.77
C GLN A 33 -14.49 25.83 13.92
N TYR A 34 -13.63 26.65 14.51
CA TYR A 34 -14.00 27.45 15.69
C TYR A 34 -14.91 28.63 15.34
N LEU A 35 -14.83 29.16 14.11
CA LEU A 35 -15.71 30.23 13.62
C LEU A 35 -16.82 29.72 12.70
N ALA A 36 -17.11 28.41 12.68
CA ALA A 36 -18.03 27.81 11.73
C ALA A 36 -19.40 28.48 11.70
N SER A 37 -20.00 28.70 12.86
CA SER A 37 -21.31 29.33 13.00
C SER A 37 -21.33 30.78 12.51
N TRP A 38 -20.27 31.54 12.81
CA TRP A 38 -20.16 32.92 12.38
C TRP A 38 -19.94 33.01 10.87
N ILE A 39 -18.98 32.24 10.32
CA ILE A 39 -18.67 32.21 8.89
C ILE A 39 -19.91 31.82 8.08
N GLU A 40 -20.64 30.79 8.49
CA GLU A 40 -21.82 30.31 7.76
C GLU A 40 -23.02 31.26 7.81
N SER A 41 -23.05 32.18 8.78
CA SER A 41 -24.15 33.15 8.92
C SER A 41 -23.96 34.44 8.11
N GLN A 42 -22.78 34.67 7.53
CA GLN A 42 -22.52 35.86 6.71
C GLN A 42 -22.89 35.66 5.23
N ASP A 43 -23.35 36.74 4.58
CA ASP A 43 -23.62 36.73 3.13
C ASP A 43 -22.35 37.02 2.30
N TRP A 44 -21.50 35.99 2.18
CA TRP A 44 -20.29 36.06 1.37
C TRP A 44 -20.57 36.24 -0.14
N LYS A 45 -21.78 35.89 -0.62
CA LYS A 45 -22.15 36.09 -2.03
C LYS A 45 -22.32 37.57 -2.36
N GLN A 46 -22.96 38.32 -1.46
CA GLN A 46 -23.08 39.77 -1.59
C GLN A 46 -21.76 40.48 -1.29
N ALA A 47 -21.01 40.03 -0.27
CA ALA A 47 -19.70 40.60 0.06
C ALA A 47 -18.68 40.44 -1.07
N ALA A 48 -18.74 39.36 -1.86
CA ALA A 48 -17.89 39.19 -3.04
C ALA A 48 -18.15 40.23 -4.15
N LYS A 49 -19.30 40.93 -4.13
CA LYS A 49 -19.70 41.92 -5.15
C LYS A 49 -19.57 43.35 -4.64
N ASP A 50 -19.78 43.59 -3.35
CA ASP A 50 -19.81 44.91 -2.72
C ASP A 50 -18.56 45.15 -1.84
N GLN A 51 -17.82 46.24 -2.14
CA GLN A 51 -16.57 46.56 -1.43
C GLN A 51 -16.84 46.95 0.02
N SER A 52 -17.90 47.71 0.25
CA SER A 52 -18.23 48.22 1.57
C SER A 52 -18.59 47.06 2.51
N LEU A 53 -19.41 46.12 2.03
CA LEU A 53 -19.76 44.93 2.77
C LEU A 53 -18.55 44.00 2.97
N ALA A 54 -17.69 43.83 1.97
CA ALA A 54 -16.46 43.06 2.11
C ALA A 54 -15.54 43.63 3.19
N THR A 55 -15.37 44.95 3.25
CA THR A 55 -14.58 45.62 4.28
C THR A 55 -15.18 45.43 5.67
N VAL A 56 -16.50 45.57 5.81
CA VAL A 56 -17.19 45.33 7.10
C VAL A 56 -17.01 43.88 7.55
N GLN A 57 -17.23 42.91 6.66
CA GLN A 57 -17.09 41.49 6.99
C GLN A 57 -15.65 41.09 7.32
N PHE A 58 -14.67 41.73 6.68
CA PHE A 58 -13.26 41.54 7.00
C PHE A 58 -12.92 42.06 8.41
N GLN A 59 -13.39 43.25 8.79
CA GLN A 59 -13.19 43.76 10.14
C GLN A 59 -13.88 42.88 11.19
N ASN A 60 -15.10 42.44 10.93
CA ASN A 60 -15.82 41.53 11.81
C ASN A 60 -15.10 40.17 11.96
N LEU A 61 -14.47 39.66 10.89
CA LEU A 61 -13.66 38.44 10.97
C LEU A 61 -12.46 38.65 11.89
N LEU A 62 -11.75 39.78 11.79
CA LEU A 62 -10.63 40.10 12.68
C LEU A 62 -11.06 40.19 14.15
N GLU A 63 -12.22 40.80 14.42
CA GLU A 63 -12.80 40.86 15.76
C GLU A 63 -13.15 39.46 16.30
N ASN A 64 -13.76 38.61 15.48
CA ASN A 64 -14.05 37.23 15.86
C ASN A 64 -12.78 36.41 16.16
N LEU A 65 -11.70 36.66 15.41
CA LEU A 65 -10.40 36.05 15.69
C LEU A 65 -9.83 36.52 17.04
N ASP A 66 -9.99 37.80 17.39
CA ASP A 66 -9.55 38.35 18.69
C ASP A 66 -10.37 37.80 19.86
N ILE A 67 -11.68 37.63 19.67
CA ILE A 67 -12.56 37.02 20.66
C ILE A 67 -12.13 35.56 20.90
N GLN A 68 -11.88 34.76 19.86
CA GLN A 68 -11.41 33.38 20.03
C GLN A 68 -10.00 33.32 20.62
N TYR A 69 -9.09 34.21 20.19
CA TYR A 69 -7.75 34.30 20.77
C TYR A 69 -7.81 34.53 22.29
N SER A 70 -8.68 35.44 22.74
CA SER A 70 -8.88 35.73 24.17
C SER A 70 -9.39 34.51 24.95
N ARG A 71 -10.25 33.69 24.35
CA ARG A 71 -10.71 32.42 24.93
C ARG A 71 -9.57 31.42 25.08
N PHE A 72 -8.75 31.24 24.04
CA PHE A 72 -7.59 30.36 24.11
C PHE A 72 -6.54 30.83 25.13
N THR A 73 -6.44 32.14 25.38
CA THR A 73 -5.61 32.68 26.48
C THR A 73 -6.16 32.29 27.85
N GLN A 74 -7.48 32.33 28.05
CA GLN A 74 -8.12 31.89 29.29
C GLN A 74 -7.97 30.38 29.51
N GLU A 75 -8.07 29.58 28.44
CA GLU A 75 -7.96 28.11 28.46
C GLU A 75 -6.51 27.60 28.44
N GLN A 76 -5.51 28.50 28.38
CA GLN A 76 -4.08 28.17 28.28
C GLN A 76 -3.70 27.30 27.05
N GLU A 77 -4.47 27.37 25.97
CA GLU A 77 -4.20 26.63 24.73
C GLU A 77 -3.15 27.34 23.84
N ILE A 78 -1.87 27.23 24.20
CA ILE A 78 -0.76 27.93 23.52
C ILE A 78 -0.70 27.64 22.01
N LEU A 79 -1.01 26.41 21.59
CA LEU A 79 -0.99 26.01 20.18
C LEU A 79 -2.05 26.76 19.37
N GLN A 80 -3.29 26.82 19.87
CA GLN A 80 -4.38 27.52 19.18
C GLN A 80 -4.15 29.04 19.19
N GLN A 81 -3.60 29.59 20.28
CA GLN A 81 -3.17 30.99 20.34
C GLN A 81 -2.18 31.33 19.22
N HIS A 82 -1.14 30.50 19.03
CA HIS A 82 -0.15 30.70 17.96
C HIS A 82 -0.81 30.65 16.57
N ASN A 83 -1.65 29.65 16.33
CA ASN A 83 -2.27 29.43 15.02
C ASN A 83 -3.23 30.57 14.62
N PHE A 84 -4.10 31.01 15.54
CA PHE A 84 -5.03 32.11 15.28
C PHE A 84 -4.30 33.45 15.10
N ARG A 85 -3.25 33.71 15.89
CA ARG A 85 -2.40 34.90 15.72
C ARG A 85 -1.70 34.89 14.35
N ARG A 86 -1.13 33.75 13.94
CA ARG A 86 -0.48 33.60 12.64
C ARG A 86 -1.46 33.83 11.49
N PHE A 87 -2.65 33.25 11.57
CA PHE A 87 -3.68 33.44 10.56
C PHE A 87 -4.12 34.90 10.44
N LYS A 88 -4.41 35.55 11.58
CA LYS A 88 -4.80 36.98 11.62
C LYS A 88 -3.77 37.86 10.90
N LEU A 89 -2.49 37.70 11.22
CA LEU A 89 -1.40 38.46 10.58
C LEU A 89 -1.32 38.18 9.07
N SER A 90 -1.49 36.92 8.65
CA SER A 90 -1.45 36.52 7.24
C SER A 90 -2.56 37.18 6.42
N ILE A 91 -3.82 37.14 6.90
CA ILE A 91 -4.94 37.72 6.16
C ILE A 91 -4.92 39.25 6.18
N GLN A 92 -4.39 39.87 7.23
CA GLN A 92 -4.14 41.32 7.25
C GLN A 92 -3.12 41.70 6.18
N ALA A 93 -2.00 41.01 6.09
CA ALA A 93 -0.99 41.29 5.07
C ALA A 93 -1.52 41.10 3.63
N ARG A 94 -2.35 40.09 3.39
CA ARG A 94 -2.80 39.70 2.03
C ARG A 94 -4.07 40.41 1.55
N HIS A 95 -5.01 40.73 2.45
CA HIS A 95 -6.37 41.14 2.08
C HIS A 95 -6.84 42.46 2.69
N GLN A 96 -5.99 43.16 3.46
CA GLN A 96 -6.37 44.47 4.03
C GLN A 96 -6.58 45.54 2.95
N SER A 97 -5.82 45.50 1.85
CA SER A 97 -5.95 46.41 0.72
C SER A 97 -7.13 46.05 -0.20
N ASP A 98 -7.47 44.76 -0.32
CA ASP A 98 -8.60 44.28 -1.11
C ASP A 98 -9.40 43.14 -0.42
N PRO A 99 -10.31 43.49 0.50
CA PRO A 99 -11.12 42.51 1.23
C PRO A 99 -12.07 41.67 0.36
N LYS A 100 -12.39 42.12 -0.87
CA LYS A 100 -13.28 41.37 -1.77
C LYS A 100 -12.69 40.04 -2.18
N GLN A 101 -11.38 39.96 -2.38
CA GLN A 101 -10.70 38.71 -2.74
C GLN A 101 -10.92 37.64 -1.67
N LEU A 102 -10.84 38.01 -0.38
CA LEU A 102 -11.12 37.09 0.71
C LEU A 102 -12.59 36.65 0.72
N ALA A 103 -13.52 37.57 0.48
CA ALA A 103 -14.95 37.24 0.42
C ALA A 103 -15.27 36.27 -0.73
N VAL A 104 -14.63 36.42 -1.90
CA VAL A 104 -14.71 35.47 -3.03
C VAL A 104 -14.19 34.09 -2.61
N LEU A 105 -13.03 34.05 -1.98
CA LEU A 105 -12.41 32.80 -1.53
C LEU A 105 -13.27 32.05 -0.51
N ILE A 106 -13.80 32.73 0.51
CA ILE A 106 -14.68 32.11 1.52
C ILE A 106 -15.99 31.64 0.88
N ARG A 107 -16.58 32.43 -0.04
CA ARG A 107 -17.76 32.03 -0.80
C ARG A 107 -17.53 30.73 -1.58
N ASP A 108 -16.41 30.64 -2.28
CA ASP A 108 -16.08 29.49 -3.14
C ASP A 108 -15.79 28.24 -2.31
N LEU A 109 -15.08 28.39 -1.17
CA LEU A 109 -14.89 27.31 -0.21
C LEU A 109 -16.23 26.78 0.32
N LEU A 110 -17.13 27.65 0.78
CA LEU A 110 -18.45 27.24 1.29
C LEU A 110 -19.33 26.62 0.19
N PHE A 111 -19.13 27.00 -1.07
CA PHE A 111 -19.82 26.40 -2.21
C PHE A 111 -19.30 24.98 -2.49
N LEU A 112 -17.98 24.79 -2.52
CA LEU A 112 -17.35 23.48 -2.73
C LEU A 112 -17.70 22.50 -1.60
N GLU A 113 -17.71 22.97 -0.35
CA GLU A 113 -18.24 22.22 0.79
C GLU A 113 -19.68 21.70 0.56
N LYS A 114 -20.57 22.55 0.02
CA LYS A 114 -21.94 22.14 -0.31
C LYS A 114 -21.99 21.12 -1.45
N GLN A 115 -21.13 21.24 -2.46
CA GLN A 115 -21.04 20.26 -3.53
C GLN A 115 -20.64 18.88 -2.97
N ILE A 116 -19.65 18.83 -2.08
CA ILE A 116 -19.24 17.57 -1.43
C ILE A 116 -20.42 16.94 -0.66
N LEU A 117 -21.21 17.74 0.05
CA LEU A 117 -22.39 17.25 0.77
C LEU A 117 -23.48 16.73 -0.18
N LEU A 118 -23.72 17.41 -1.30
CA LEU A 118 -24.70 16.99 -2.30
C LEU A 118 -24.25 15.68 -2.99
N GLU A 119 -22.99 15.59 -3.40
CA GLU A 119 -22.40 14.35 -3.94
C GLU A 119 -22.52 13.19 -2.96
N ALA A 120 -22.29 13.44 -1.67
CA ALA A 120 -22.43 12.42 -0.62
C ALA A 120 -23.88 11.98 -0.41
N GLN A 121 -24.85 12.87 -0.62
CA GLN A 121 -26.29 12.56 -0.55
C GLN A 121 -26.77 11.81 -1.79
N GLU A 122 -26.30 12.18 -2.99
CA GLU A 122 -26.65 11.50 -4.25
C GLU A 122 -26.05 10.09 -4.34
N MET A 123 -24.90 9.85 -3.71
CA MET A 123 -24.30 8.52 -3.58
C MET A 123 -24.90 7.65 -2.45
N GLN A 124 -25.94 8.12 -1.74
CA GLN A 124 -26.75 7.26 -0.86
C GLN A 124 -27.98 6.77 -1.65
N PRO A 125 -28.00 5.53 -2.18
CA PRO A 125 -29.20 4.99 -2.80
C PRO A 125 -30.25 4.71 -1.73
N GLN A 126 -31.52 4.87 -2.11
CA GLN A 126 -32.67 4.40 -1.36
C GLN A 126 -32.49 2.94 -0.90
N ALA A 127 -32.81 2.71 0.39
CA ALA A 127 -33.20 1.46 1.06
C ALA A 127 -32.64 0.10 0.54
N GLU A 128 -32.01 -0.61 1.48
CA GLU A 128 -31.83 -2.08 1.48
C GLU A 128 -30.84 -2.68 0.45
N GLN A 129 -29.57 -2.29 0.57
CA GLN A 129 -28.49 -3.28 0.46
C GLN A 129 -27.64 -3.17 1.72
N PRO A 130 -27.23 -4.29 2.35
CA PRO A 130 -26.32 -4.20 3.48
C PRO A 130 -25.09 -3.44 3.01
N PRO A 131 -24.60 -2.47 3.81
CA PRO A 131 -23.42 -1.71 3.42
C PRO A 131 -22.35 -2.70 2.99
N GLN A 132 -21.65 -2.43 1.88
CA GLN A 132 -20.37 -3.07 1.65
C GLN A 132 -19.47 -2.64 2.79
N VAL A 133 -19.54 -3.43 3.85
CA VAL A 133 -18.67 -3.37 5.00
C VAL A 133 -17.28 -3.57 4.42
N SER A 134 -16.41 -2.59 4.65
CA SER A 134 -14.98 -2.83 4.70
C SER A 134 -14.77 -4.20 5.36
N PHE A 135 -14.36 -5.21 4.57
CA PHE A 135 -14.28 -6.61 5.02
C PHE A 135 -13.42 -6.77 6.29
N GLY A 136 -12.62 -5.76 6.67
CA GLY A 136 -11.82 -5.70 7.88
C GLY A 136 -12.54 -5.39 9.21
N THR A 137 -13.88 -5.39 9.30
CA THR A 137 -14.57 -5.19 10.61
C THR A 137 -15.42 -6.37 11.08
N GLY A 138 -16.02 -7.17 10.19
CA GLY A 138 -16.87 -8.29 10.61
C GLY A 138 -16.11 -9.41 11.34
N ARG A 139 -14.96 -9.84 10.78
CA ARG A 139 -14.18 -10.95 11.33
C ARG A 139 -13.44 -10.56 12.62
N GLN A 140 -12.87 -9.36 12.69
CA GLN A 140 -12.25 -8.86 13.93
C GLN A 140 -13.27 -8.76 15.08
N LEU A 141 -14.50 -8.34 14.80
CA LEU A 141 -15.59 -8.36 15.79
C LEU A 141 -15.93 -9.79 16.24
N GLU A 142 -15.94 -10.75 15.31
CA GLU A 142 -16.16 -12.17 15.62
C GLU A 142 -15.04 -12.73 16.51
N ILE A 143 -13.79 -12.42 16.22
CA ILE A 143 -12.63 -12.82 17.03
C ILE A 143 -12.75 -12.23 18.43
N ASN A 144 -13.04 -10.94 18.55
CA ASN A 144 -13.20 -10.29 19.85
C ASN A 144 -14.34 -10.95 20.65
N LYS A 145 -15.47 -11.28 20.01
CA LYS A 145 -16.57 -11.99 20.65
C LYS A 145 -16.16 -13.38 21.15
N ARG A 146 -15.39 -14.14 20.37
CA ARG A 146 -14.89 -15.46 20.76
C ARG A 146 -13.87 -15.38 21.89
N VAL A 147 -13.01 -14.36 21.88
CA VAL A 147 -12.05 -14.08 22.95
C VAL A 147 -12.79 -13.79 24.26
N GLU A 148 -13.82 -12.95 24.23
CA GLU A 148 -14.62 -12.64 25.42
C GLU A 148 -15.43 -13.84 25.92
N ASP A 149 -16.02 -14.65 25.03
CA ASP A 149 -16.71 -15.90 25.41
C ASP A 149 -15.72 -16.89 26.06
N LEU A 150 -14.54 -17.09 25.46
CA LEU A 150 -13.50 -17.95 26.02
C LEU A 150 -13.07 -17.48 27.41
N LYS A 151 -12.82 -16.17 27.57
CA LYS A 151 -12.43 -15.56 28.85
C LYS A 151 -13.51 -15.77 29.93
N GLY A 152 -14.78 -15.54 29.57
CA GLY A 152 -15.90 -15.76 30.48
C GLY A 152 -16.01 -17.21 30.94
N ARG A 153 -15.89 -18.17 30.02
CA ARG A 153 -15.96 -19.60 30.35
C ARG A 153 -14.76 -20.10 31.15
N VAL A 154 -13.56 -19.62 30.87
CA VAL A 154 -12.36 -19.95 31.68
C VAL A 154 -12.53 -19.45 33.11
N GLN A 155 -13.09 -18.25 33.31
CA GLN A 155 -13.35 -17.73 34.66
C GLN A 155 -14.37 -18.58 35.43
N LEU A 156 -15.40 -19.08 34.74
CA LEU A 156 -16.36 -20.02 35.35
C LEU A 156 -15.67 -21.31 35.78
N VAL A 157 -14.87 -21.92 34.91
CA VAL A 157 -14.14 -23.15 35.23
C VAL A 157 -13.13 -22.93 36.36
N GLU A 158 -12.45 -21.78 36.42
CA GLU A 158 -11.59 -21.45 37.56
C GLU A 158 -12.36 -21.47 38.88
N ASN A 159 -13.56 -20.91 38.92
CA ASN A 159 -14.39 -20.91 40.12
C ASN A 159 -14.85 -22.33 40.49
N GLU A 160 -15.18 -23.15 39.49
CA GLU A 160 -15.53 -24.57 39.70
C GLU A 160 -14.36 -25.40 40.22
N VAL A 161 -13.13 -25.11 39.76
CA VAL A 161 -11.90 -25.73 40.27
C VAL A 161 -11.63 -25.34 41.72
N LYS A 162 -11.85 -24.07 42.10
CA LYS A 162 -11.75 -23.61 43.50
C LYS A 162 -12.77 -24.33 44.38
N PHE A 163 -14.02 -24.41 43.93
CA PHE A 163 -15.08 -25.14 44.65
C PHE A 163 -14.75 -26.63 44.79
N LEU A 164 -14.16 -27.25 43.77
CA LEU A 164 -13.70 -28.64 43.83
C LEU A 164 -12.60 -28.83 44.89
N ASP A 165 -11.66 -27.88 45.00
CA ASP A 165 -10.63 -27.91 46.05
C ASP A 165 -11.26 -27.82 47.45
N ASP A 166 -12.19 -26.86 47.67
CA ASP A 166 -12.90 -26.71 48.94
C ASP A 166 -13.69 -27.98 49.33
N LEU A 167 -14.35 -28.61 48.35
CA LEU A 167 -15.07 -29.87 48.54
C LEU A 167 -14.11 -30.99 48.95
N GLN A 168 -12.94 -31.05 48.32
CA GLN A 168 -11.91 -32.02 48.61
C GLN A 168 -11.27 -31.81 49.99
N GLU A 169 -10.98 -30.57 50.39
CA GLU A 169 -10.49 -30.24 51.73
C GLU A 169 -11.52 -30.60 52.81
N THR A 170 -12.79 -30.29 52.56
CA THR A 170 -13.90 -30.64 53.47
C THR A 170 -14.00 -32.15 53.64
N PHE A 171 -13.91 -32.90 52.54
CA PHE A 171 -13.90 -34.37 52.59
C PHE A 171 -12.68 -34.90 53.33
N ASP A 172 -11.47 -34.39 53.05
CA ASP A 172 -10.23 -34.80 53.71
C ASP A 172 -10.31 -34.61 55.23
N PHE A 173 -10.80 -33.46 55.67
CA PHE A 173 -11.02 -33.16 57.08
C PHE A 173 -12.00 -34.15 57.73
N LYS A 174 -13.16 -34.38 57.10
CA LYS A 174 -14.19 -35.32 57.61
C LYS A 174 -13.69 -36.75 57.64
N TYR A 175 -12.93 -37.17 56.62
CA TYR A 175 -12.37 -38.50 56.51
C TYR A 175 -11.29 -38.76 57.57
N LYS A 176 -10.36 -37.81 57.77
CA LYS A 176 -9.36 -37.87 58.86
C LYS A 176 -10.02 -37.95 60.24
N ASN A 177 -11.05 -37.13 60.48
CA ASN A 177 -11.80 -37.18 61.74
C ASN A 177 -12.52 -38.53 61.94
N TYR A 178 -13.14 -39.08 60.89
CA TYR A 178 -13.73 -40.41 60.91
C TYR A 178 -12.68 -41.49 61.25
N GLN A 179 -11.49 -41.44 60.64
CA GLN A 179 -10.41 -42.37 60.93
C GLN A 179 -10.03 -42.33 62.41
N THR A 180 -9.81 -41.15 62.99
CA THR A 180 -9.49 -40.99 64.42
C THR A 180 -10.59 -41.57 65.31
N ILE A 181 -11.85 -41.23 65.05
CA ILE A 181 -12.99 -41.71 65.86
C ILE A 181 -13.16 -43.23 65.73
N SER A 182 -12.97 -43.80 64.53
CA SER A 182 -13.10 -45.24 64.30
C SER A 182 -12.05 -46.06 65.05
N ILE A 183 -10.85 -45.51 65.25
CA ILE A 183 -9.77 -46.13 66.00
C ILE A 183 -10.02 -45.99 67.51
N SER A 184 -10.46 -44.81 67.97
CA SER A 184 -10.68 -44.53 69.39
C SER A 184 -11.97 -45.15 69.96
N TYR A 185 -13.02 -45.32 69.14
CA TYR A 185 -14.34 -45.79 69.58
C TYR A 185 -15.00 -46.78 68.59
N PRO A 186 -14.47 -48.00 68.44
CA PRO A 186 -14.90 -48.95 67.40
C PRO A 186 -16.35 -49.46 67.50
N ASN A 187 -17.02 -49.30 68.66
CA ASN A 187 -18.41 -49.74 68.89
C ASN A 187 -19.45 -48.60 68.77
N ASP A 188 -19.07 -47.42 68.28
CA ASP A 188 -20.00 -46.31 68.07
C ASP A 188 -21.06 -46.65 67.00
N LYS A 189 -22.33 -46.64 67.37
CA LYS A 189 -23.47 -46.93 66.48
C LYS A 189 -23.57 -45.93 65.32
N HIS A 190 -23.00 -44.73 65.46
CA HIS A 190 -23.02 -43.68 64.43
C HIS A 190 -21.92 -43.85 63.36
N LEU A 191 -20.95 -44.76 63.53
CA LEU A 191 -19.87 -44.99 62.56
C LEU A 191 -20.39 -45.41 61.18
N LYS A 192 -21.45 -46.23 61.13
CA LYS A 192 -22.04 -46.68 59.86
C LYS A 192 -22.64 -45.50 59.09
N THR A 193 -23.42 -44.65 59.74
CA THR A 193 -23.99 -43.44 59.14
C THR A 193 -22.91 -42.48 58.65
N LYS A 194 -21.87 -42.22 59.46
CA LYS A 194 -20.74 -41.37 59.04
C LYS A 194 -20.00 -41.94 57.82
N LYS A 195 -19.87 -43.26 57.71
CA LYS A 195 -19.27 -43.92 56.55
C LYS A 195 -20.13 -43.76 55.29
N ASP A 196 -21.44 -43.91 55.42
CA ASP A 196 -22.39 -43.71 54.31
C ASP A 196 -22.37 -42.25 53.83
N ASP A 197 -22.33 -41.27 54.76
CA ASP A 197 -22.19 -39.85 54.44
C ASP A 197 -20.88 -39.54 53.68
N LEU A 198 -19.76 -40.12 54.11
CA LEU A 198 -18.48 -40.00 53.41
C LEU A 198 -18.54 -40.59 52.01
N GLN A 199 -19.22 -41.72 51.81
CA GLN A 199 -19.38 -42.31 50.48
C GLN A 199 -20.19 -41.41 49.55
N ILE A 200 -21.24 -40.74 50.05
CA ILE A 200 -22.02 -39.75 49.29
C ILE A 200 -21.12 -38.58 48.89
N GLN A 201 -20.35 -38.03 49.82
CA GLN A 201 -19.44 -36.92 49.53
C GLN A 201 -18.33 -37.31 48.53
N LEU A 202 -17.81 -38.54 48.60
CA LEU A 202 -16.83 -39.03 47.63
C LEU A 202 -17.43 -39.16 46.23
N ASN A 203 -18.68 -39.62 46.12
CA ASN A 203 -19.40 -39.69 44.84
C ASN A 203 -19.68 -38.30 44.27
N GLU A 204 -20.03 -37.32 45.11
CA GLU A 204 -20.19 -35.91 44.70
C GLU A 204 -18.86 -35.33 44.19
N LEU A 205 -17.76 -35.63 44.87
CA LEU A 205 -16.42 -35.21 44.47
C LEU A 205 -16.01 -35.83 43.13
N ASP A 206 -16.24 -37.13 42.92
CA ASP A 206 -16.00 -37.77 41.62
C ASP A 206 -16.83 -37.18 40.49
N LYS A 207 -18.13 -36.94 40.74
CA LYS A 207 -19.01 -36.26 39.79
C LYS A 207 -18.46 -34.89 39.43
N LYS A 208 -17.99 -34.13 40.42
CA LYS A 208 -17.46 -32.78 40.19
C LYS A 208 -16.13 -32.78 39.43
N ARG A 209 -15.23 -33.71 39.73
CA ARG A 209 -13.99 -33.93 38.96
C ARG A 209 -14.28 -34.18 37.49
N LYS A 210 -15.25 -35.06 37.18
CA LYS A 210 -15.65 -35.37 35.80
C LYS A 210 -16.28 -34.17 35.09
N GLU A 211 -17.12 -33.40 35.79
CA GLU A 211 -17.74 -32.19 35.26
C GLU A 211 -16.68 -31.13 34.87
N VAL A 212 -15.75 -30.83 35.78
CA VAL A 212 -14.66 -29.87 35.52
C VAL A 212 -13.78 -30.35 34.36
N LEU A 213 -13.43 -31.63 34.29
CA LEU A 213 -12.63 -32.18 33.19
C LEU A 213 -13.34 -32.09 31.83
N ASN A 214 -14.66 -32.29 31.80
CA ASN A 214 -15.44 -32.12 30.57
C ASN A 214 -15.47 -30.66 30.12
N GLN A 215 -15.66 -29.73 31.06
CA GLN A 215 -15.58 -28.29 30.75
C GLN A 215 -14.18 -27.89 30.24
N MET A 216 -13.11 -28.44 30.82
CA MET A 216 -11.73 -28.25 30.33
C MET A 216 -11.54 -28.74 28.89
N ARG A 217 -12.08 -29.92 28.54
CA ARG A 217 -12.05 -30.44 27.16
C ARG A 217 -12.73 -29.50 26.18
N GLU A 218 -13.93 -29.03 26.52
CA GLU A 218 -14.67 -28.09 25.68
C GLU A 218 -13.89 -26.78 25.48
N LEU A 219 -13.25 -26.26 26.53
CA LEU A 219 -12.42 -25.06 26.45
C LEU A 219 -11.19 -25.24 25.57
N ILE A 220 -10.52 -26.39 25.62
CA ILE A 220 -9.38 -26.69 24.73
C ILE A 220 -9.82 -26.75 23.27
N VAL A 221 -11.00 -27.32 22.98
CA VAL A 221 -11.58 -27.30 21.62
C VAL A 221 -11.85 -25.85 21.18
N LEU A 222 -12.43 -25.02 22.05
CA LEU A 222 -12.65 -23.59 21.75
C LEU A 222 -11.33 -22.86 21.47
N CYS A 223 -10.28 -23.10 22.25
CA CYS A 223 -8.93 -22.60 22.01
C CYS A 223 -8.42 -22.99 20.60
N GLY A 224 -8.61 -24.25 20.19
CA GLY A 224 -8.25 -24.72 18.86
C GLY A 224 -9.01 -23.99 17.75
N THR A 225 -10.33 -23.79 17.92
CA THR A 225 -11.13 -23.03 16.94
C THR A 225 -10.73 -21.56 16.87
N LEU A 226 -10.41 -20.92 18.00
CA LEU A 226 -9.94 -19.53 18.03
C LEU A 226 -8.59 -19.41 17.30
N LEU A 227 -7.67 -20.35 17.55
CA LEU A 227 -6.35 -20.36 16.89
C LEU A 227 -6.47 -20.47 15.37
N ALA A 228 -7.36 -21.32 14.85
CA ALA A 228 -7.60 -21.44 13.41
C ALA A 228 -8.10 -20.13 12.79
N PHE A 229 -8.97 -19.39 13.49
CA PHE A 229 -9.44 -18.07 13.05
C PHE A 229 -8.31 -17.03 13.07
N LEU A 230 -7.47 -17.03 14.09
CA LEU A 230 -6.30 -16.14 14.18
C LEU A 230 -5.27 -16.43 13.08
N GLN A 231 -5.06 -17.71 12.74
CA GLN A 231 -4.18 -18.08 11.61
C GLN A 231 -4.69 -17.53 10.29
N GLN A 232 -6.01 -17.60 10.06
CA GLN A 232 -6.59 -17.08 8.83
C GLN A 232 -6.46 -15.56 8.70
N GLU A 233 -6.65 -14.81 9.80
CA GLU A 233 -6.37 -13.37 9.83
C GLU A 233 -4.90 -13.06 9.56
N LEU A 234 -4.00 -13.87 10.13
CA LEU A 234 -2.58 -13.68 9.94
C LEU A 234 -2.17 -13.93 8.48
N ASP A 235 -2.74 -14.95 7.83
CA ASP A 235 -2.52 -15.25 6.41
C ASP A 235 -3.03 -14.11 5.51
N GLU A 236 -4.20 -13.55 5.83
CA GLU A 236 -4.77 -12.41 5.12
C GLU A 236 -3.95 -11.13 5.32
N TRP A 237 -3.51 -10.87 6.56
CA TRP A 237 -2.60 -9.78 6.86
C TRP A 237 -1.27 -9.93 6.10
N LEU A 238 -0.70 -11.14 6.05
CA LEU A 238 0.55 -11.41 5.36
C LEU A 238 0.41 -11.19 3.84
N LEU A 239 -0.73 -11.57 3.25
CA LEU A 239 -1.07 -11.23 1.87
C LEU A 239 -1.18 -9.71 1.67
N ASN A 240 -1.85 -9.01 2.58
CA ASN A 240 -1.97 -7.55 2.52
C ASN A 240 -0.61 -6.86 2.67
N GLN A 241 0.28 -7.35 3.53
CA GLN A 241 1.65 -6.85 3.69
C GLN A 241 2.46 -7.08 2.40
N LYS A 242 2.34 -8.26 1.79
CA LYS A 242 2.97 -8.62 0.51
C LYS A 242 2.56 -7.66 -0.61
N LEU A 243 1.27 -7.36 -0.73
CA LEU A 243 0.75 -6.41 -1.72
C LEU A 243 1.13 -4.95 -1.39
N ALA A 244 1.12 -4.57 -0.11
CA ALA A 244 1.56 -3.25 0.32
C ALA A 244 3.04 -3.00 -0.01
N CYS A 245 3.89 -4.03 0.10
CA CYS A 245 5.31 -3.94 -0.27
C CYS A 245 5.50 -3.56 -1.74
N ILE A 246 4.55 -3.85 -2.63
CA ILE A 246 4.59 -3.47 -4.04
C ILE A 246 3.67 -2.28 -4.38
N GLY A 247 3.09 -1.63 -3.37
CA GLY A 247 2.38 -0.36 -3.51
C GLY A 247 0.85 -0.41 -3.41
N ALA A 248 0.26 -1.56 -3.07
CA ALA A 248 -1.17 -1.60 -2.81
C ALA A 248 -1.53 -0.75 -1.59
N ALA A 249 -2.66 -0.04 -1.65
CA ALA A 249 -3.21 0.72 -0.53
C ALA A 249 -4.03 -0.20 0.39
N THR A 250 -3.38 -1.18 1.00
CA THR A 250 -3.98 -2.14 1.94
C THR A 250 -3.67 -1.76 3.38
N ASP A 251 -4.57 -2.14 4.31
CA ASP A 251 -4.29 -1.99 5.73
C ASP A 251 -3.28 -3.06 6.17
N THR A 252 -2.16 -2.61 6.72
CA THR A 252 -1.10 -3.48 7.24
C THR A 252 -0.95 -3.37 8.76
N ARG A 253 -1.90 -2.73 9.44
CA ARG A 253 -1.89 -2.61 10.90
C ARG A 253 -2.11 -3.96 11.55
N LEU A 254 -1.20 -4.32 12.45
CA LEU A 254 -1.29 -5.51 13.31
C LEU A 254 -1.66 -5.11 14.73
N ASN A 255 -2.81 -5.60 15.17
CA ASN A 255 -3.22 -5.54 16.56
C ASN A 255 -2.54 -6.66 17.36
N LEU A 256 -2.40 -6.44 18.67
CA LEU A 256 -1.95 -7.50 19.57
C LEU A 256 -2.97 -8.62 19.59
N LEU A 257 -2.48 -9.87 19.63
CA LEU A 257 -3.35 -11.02 19.81
C LEU A 257 -4.00 -10.94 21.19
N GLN A 258 -5.32 -11.10 21.25
CA GLN A 258 -6.09 -11.17 22.48
C GLN A 258 -6.48 -12.62 22.77
N GLY A 259 -6.84 -12.92 24.02
CA GLY A 259 -7.30 -14.26 24.43
C GLY A 259 -6.20 -15.29 24.74
N TRP A 260 -4.93 -15.02 24.42
CA TRP A 260 -3.81 -15.91 24.77
C TRP A 260 -3.63 -16.11 26.29
N GLN A 261 -4.03 -15.11 27.09
CA GLN A 261 -4.02 -15.20 28.55
C GLN A 261 -4.89 -16.37 29.06
N SER A 262 -6.01 -16.63 28.40
CA SER A 262 -6.91 -17.75 28.71
C SER A 262 -6.24 -19.11 28.49
N PHE A 263 -5.32 -19.23 27.52
CA PHE A 263 -4.56 -20.46 27.30
C PHE A 263 -3.59 -20.71 28.46
N LEU A 264 -2.90 -19.67 28.93
CA LEU A 264 -1.99 -19.79 30.08
C LEU A 264 -2.76 -20.09 31.37
N GLN A 265 -3.91 -19.45 31.58
CA GLN A 265 -4.77 -19.71 32.73
C GLN A 265 -5.26 -21.18 32.74
N LEU A 266 -5.70 -21.70 31.60
CA LEU A 266 -6.07 -23.11 31.47
C LEU A 266 -4.90 -24.06 31.77
N ARG A 267 -3.68 -23.71 31.33
CA ARG A 267 -2.48 -24.48 31.66
C ARG A 267 -2.24 -24.52 33.17
N CYS A 268 -2.37 -23.40 33.86
CA CYS A 268 -2.26 -23.34 35.32
C CYS A 268 -3.34 -24.18 36.03
N LEU A 269 -4.59 -24.11 35.56
CA LEU A 269 -5.68 -24.91 36.14
C LEU A 269 -5.46 -26.42 35.94
N LEU A 270 -4.95 -26.84 34.77
CA LEU A 270 -4.62 -28.25 34.52
C LEU A 270 -3.47 -28.75 35.40
N LEU A 271 -2.46 -27.91 35.65
CA LEU A 271 -1.39 -28.24 36.60
C LEU A 271 -1.96 -28.43 38.02
N PHE A 272 -2.82 -27.51 38.46
CA PHE A 272 -3.46 -27.60 39.77
C PHE A 272 -4.34 -28.86 39.89
N LEU A 273 -5.14 -29.18 38.88
CA LEU A 273 -5.96 -30.40 38.85
C LEU A 273 -5.11 -31.68 38.91
N ALA A 274 -3.90 -31.67 38.34
CA ALA A 274 -2.96 -32.80 38.43
C ALA A 274 -2.35 -32.98 39.83
N GLU A 275 -2.39 -31.96 40.68
CA GLU A 275 -1.91 -32.03 42.07
C GLU A 275 -2.98 -32.55 43.04
N LEU A 276 -4.26 -32.38 42.75
CA LEU A 276 -5.36 -32.83 43.63
C LEU A 276 -5.31 -34.34 43.98
N PRO A 277 -4.97 -35.26 43.05
CA PRO A 277 -4.83 -36.68 43.37
C PRO A 277 -3.72 -37.02 44.37
N LEU A 278 -2.73 -36.13 44.56
CA LEU A 278 -1.66 -36.33 45.55
C LEU A 278 -2.20 -36.26 46.98
N ARG A 279 -3.31 -35.53 47.19
CA ARG A 279 -3.98 -35.45 48.49
C ARG A 279 -4.95 -36.62 48.67
N ILE A 280 -5.89 -36.80 47.74
CA ILE A 280 -6.91 -37.86 47.77
C ILE A 280 -7.11 -38.43 46.37
N SER A 281 -7.04 -39.75 46.25
CA SER A 281 -7.34 -40.46 45.02
C SER A 281 -7.96 -41.84 45.29
N TYR A 282 -8.59 -42.40 44.26
CA TYR A 282 -9.30 -43.67 44.28
C TYR A 282 -9.09 -44.44 42.98
N GLU A 283 -9.57 -45.68 42.92
CA GLU A 283 -9.54 -46.49 41.71
C GLU A 283 -10.45 -45.89 40.64
N GLY A 284 -9.93 -45.69 39.42
CA GLY A 284 -10.68 -45.03 38.35
C GLY A 284 -10.79 -43.51 38.46
N ASP A 285 -9.98 -42.87 39.31
CA ASP A 285 -9.91 -41.41 39.43
C ASP A 285 -9.48 -40.73 38.11
N PRO A 286 -10.36 -39.94 37.47
CA PRO A 286 -10.07 -39.37 36.15
C PRO A 286 -8.97 -38.29 36.19
N LEU A 287 -8.67 -37.71 37.36
CA LEU A 287 -7.60 -36.72 37.50
C LEU A 287 -6.19 -37.32 37.37
N LYS A 288 -6.03 -38.65 37.45
CA LYS A 288 -4.74 -39.32 37.21
C LYS A 288 -4.40 -39.44 35.73
N THR A 289 -5.42 -39.56 34.86
CA THR A 289 -5.24 -39.86 33.44
C THR A 289 -5.50 -38.65 32.55
N ASP A 290 -6.53 -37.86 32.85
CA ASP A 290 -7.04 -36.88 31.91
C ASP A 290 -6.24 -35.56 31.91
N PRO A 291 -5.89 -34.94 33.05
CA PRO A 291 -5.13 -33.68 33.06
C PRO A 291 -3.81 -33.71 32.30
N PRO A 292 -2.95 -34.76 32.40
CA PRO A 292 -1.72 -34.84 31.61
C PRO A 292 -1.98 -34.81 30.09
N ASN A 293 -2.99 -35.54 29.62
CA ASN A 293 -3.35 -35.59 28.19
C ASN A 293 -3.92 -34.26 27.69
N LEU A 294 -4.79 -33.64 28.49
CA LEU A 294 -5.37 -32.32 28.17
C LEU A 294 -4.29 -31.23 28.16
N LYS A 295 -3.33 -31.30 29.08
CA LYS A 295 -2.19 -30.39 29.13
C LYS A 295 -1.34 -30.51 27.87
N GLN A 296 -1.04 -31.73 27.41
CA GLN A 296 -0.29 -31.93 26.17
C GLN A 296 -0.99 -31.27 24.97
N GLY A 297 -2.29 -31.50 24.79
CA GLY A 297 -3.06 -30.88 23.72
C GLY A 297 -3.08 -29.35 23.80
N LEU A 298 -3.18 -28.78 25.01
CA LEU A 298 -3.11 -27.34 25.21
C LEU A 298 -1.70 -26.77 24.93
N GLU A 299 -0.64 -27.50 25.27
CA GLU A 299 0.74 -27.10 25.01
C GLU A 299 1.05 -27.10 23.50
N GLU A 300 0.49 -28.03 22.72
CA GLU A 300 0.56 -28.01 21.25
C GLU A 300 -0.13 -26.76 20.66
N LEU A 301 -1.29 -26.37 21.20
CA LEU A 301 -1.98 -25.15 20.78
C LEU A 301 -1.20 -23.88 21.16
N LEU A 302 -0.67 -23.81 22.39
CA LEU A 302 0.18 -22.71 22.85
C LEU A 302 1.44 -22.58 21.99
N PHE A 303 2.07 -23.70 21.64
CA PHE A 303 3.23 -23.74 20.77
C PHE A 303 2.90 -23.18 19.38
N SER A 304 1.78 -23.60 18.79
CA SER A 304 1.33 -23.12 17.49
C SER A 304 0.99 -21.62 17.51
N LEU A 305 0.37 -21.14 18.59
CA LEU A 305 0.08 -19.72 18.81
C LEU A 305 1.36 -18.89 18.91
N LEU A 306 2.32 -19.33 19.73
CA LEU A 306 3.62 -18.67 19.89
C LEU A 306 4.35 -18.57 18.56
N LYS A 307 4.44 -19.69 17.82
CA LYS A 307 5.07 -19.74 16.50
C LYS A 307 4.42 -18.77 15.51
N SER A 308 3.09 -18.73 15.47
CA SER A 308 2.34 -17.87 14.53
C SER A 308 2.41 -16.39 14.94
N SER A 309 2.61 -16.10 16.22
CA SER A 309 2.65 -14.73 16.73
C SER A 309 3.96 -13.98 16.45
N PHE A 310 5.03 -14.67 16.06
CA PHE A 310 6.31 -14.04 15.75
C PHE A 310 6.41 -13.79 14.24
N VAL A 311 6.39 -12.51 13.85
CA VAL A 311 6.23 -12.07 12.46
C VAL A 311 7.25 -11.00 12.09
N VAL A 312 7.50 -10.81 10.80
CA VAL A 312 8.25 -9.65 10.29
C VAL A 312 7.25 -8.56 9.92
N ASP A 313 7.09 -7.53 10.74
CA ASP A 313 6.10 -6.47 10.51
C ASP A 313 6.63 -5.36 9.57
N LYS A 314 7.94 -5.09 9.59
CA LYS A 314 8.61 -4.22 8.62
C LYS A 314 9.64 -4.99 7.82
N GLN A 315 9.31 -5.21 6.55
CA GLN A 315 10.17 -5.88 5.58
C GLN A 315 11.47 -5.11 5.32
N PRO A 316 12.56 -5.79 4.88
CA PRO A 316 13.84 -5.16 4.62
C PRO A 316 13.74 -3.97 3.65
N ILE A 317 14.23 -2.81 4.08
CA ILE A 317 14.19 -1.58 3.28
C ILE A 317 15.42 -0.71 3.52
N MET A 318 15.92 -0.07 2.46
CA MET A 318 16.98 0.93 2.53
C MET A 318 16.37 2.34 2.65
N ALA A 319 16.96 3.21 3.49
CA ALA A 319 16.52 4.61 3.59
C ALA A 319 16.87 5.45 2.35
N TYR A 320 18.02 5.16 1.73
CA TYR A 320 18.54 5.79 0.52
C TYR A 320 19.28 4.72 -0.31
N PRO A 321 19.26 4.74 -1.66
CA PRO A 321 18.72 5.75 -2.57
C PRO A 321 17.24 5.60 -2.95
N CYS A 322 16.56 4.53 -2.53
CA CYS A 322 15.19 4.24 -2.97
C CYS A 322 14.33 3.74 -1.82
N LYS A 323 13.12 4.32 -1.66
CA LYS A 323 12.11 3.92 -0.66
C LYS A 323 11.24 2.73 -1.12
N ARG A 324 11.80 1.78 -1.88
CA ARG A 324 11.08 0.56 -2.27
C ARG A 324 11.66 -0.62 -1.47
N PRO A 325 10.84 -1.41 -0.75
CA PRO A 325 11.32 -2.52 0.08
C PRO A 325 11.81 -3.69 -0.79
N LEU A 326 12.45 -4.68 -0.16
CA LEU A 326 12.84 -5.97 -0.78
C LEU A 326 13.86 -5.89 -1.93
N VAL A 327 14.47 -4.73 -2.19
CA VAL A 327 15.65 -4.60 -3.04
C VAL A 327 16.76 -3.99 -2.20
N LEU A 328 17.80 -4.76 -1.92
CA LEU A 328 18.91 -4.36 -1.06
C LEU A 328 20.19 -4.26 -1.87
N LYS A 329 20.98 -3.22 -1.62
CA LYS A 329 22.30 -3.05 -2.24
C LYS A 329 23.40 -3.52 -1.29
N THR A 330 24.36 -4.29 -1.80
CA THR A 330 25.56 -4.67 -1.05
C THR A 330 26.27 -3.44 -0.48
N SER A 331 26.80 -3.56 0.74
CA SER A 331 27.51 -2.48 1.46
C SER A 331 26.67 -1.22 1.73
N THR A 332 25.34 -1.29 1.61
CA THR A 332 24.41 -0.22 1.98
C THR A 332 23.63 -0.64 3.21
N GLN A 333 23.39 0.32 4.11
CA GLN A 333 22.62 0.07 5.33
C GLN A 333 21.13 -0.09 5.02
N PHE A 334 20.49 -1.04 5.68
CA PHE A 334 19.05 -1.27 5.63
C PHE A 334 18.50 -1.54 7.03
N SER A 335 17.17 -1.52 7.14
CA SER A 335 16.44 -1.84 8.36
C SER A 335 15.40 -2.92 8.14
N VAL A 336 15.14 -3.71 9.16
CA VAL A 336 14.11 -4.77 9.21
C VAL A 336 13.65 -4.92 10.65
N ARG A 337 12.36 -5.22 10.87
CA ARG A 337 11.79 -5.38 12.21
C ARG A 337 11.03 -6.69 12.31
N ALA A 338 11.35 -7.46 13.34
CA ALA A 338 10.57 -8.62 13.76
C ALA A 338 9.76 -8.25 15.00
N ARG A 339 8.53 -8.73 15.10
CA ARG A 339 7.56 -8.38 16.14
C ARG A 339 6.89 -9.64 16.68
N LEU A 340 6.70 -9.68 17.99
CA LEU A 340 5.92 -10.67 18.70
C LEU A 340 4.55 -10.07 19.02
N LEU A 341 3.49 -10.67 18.49
CA LEU A 341 2.11 -10.20 18.65
C LEU A 341 1.50 -10.53 20.02
N LEU A 342 2.22 -11.32 20.83
CA LEU A 342 1.90 -11.58 22.22
C LEU A 342 2.59 -10.55 23.10
N ASN A 343 1.80 -9.85 23.92
CA ASN A 343 2.33 -8.91 24.88
C ASN A 343 2.68 -9.63 26.19
N LEU A 344 3.92 -10.13 26.28
CA LEU A 344 4.46 -10.82 27.45
C LEU A 344 5.56 -9.96 28.08
N PRO A 345 5.24 -9.05 29.03
CA PRO A 345 6.22 -8.13 29.62
C PRO A 345 7.46 -8.81 30.19
N GLU A 346 7.35 -10.07 30.61
CA GLU A 346 8.43 -10.90 31.13
C GLU A 346 9.53 -11.19 30.09
N LEU A 347 9.18 -11.16 28.80
CA LEU A 347 10.12 -11.39 27.70
C LEU A 347 10.88 -10.12 27.30
N LYS A 348 10.40 -8.94 27.73
CA LYS A 348 11.06 -7.67 27.47
C LYS A 348 12.47 -7.68 28.04
N ASP A 349 13.44 -7.23 27.24
CA ASP A 349 14.87 -7.18 27.58
C ASP A 349 15.54 -8.55 27.86
N ASN A 350 14.76 -9.61 28.13
CA ASN A 350 15.22 -10.95 28.46
C ASN A 350 15.32 -11.88 27.24
N MET A 351 14.44 -11.71 26.25
CA MET A 351 14.42 -12.53 25.05
C MET A 351 15.24 -11.89 23.93
N LYS A 352 16.27 -12.58 23.45
CA LYS A 352 17.08 -12.13 22.32
C LYS A 352 16.61 -12.74 21.00
N VAL A 353 16.52 -11.87 19.99
CA VAL A 353 16.28 -12.25 18.60
C VAL A 353 17.61 -12.25 17.87
N ARG A 354 17.90 -13.32 17.15
CA ARG A 354 19.04 -13.49 16.23
C ARG A 354 18.52 -13.59 14.80
N PHE A 355 19.39 -13.43 13.82
CA PHE A 355 19.05 -13.67 12.42
C PHE A 355 20.07 -14.56 11.70
N SER A 356 19.59 -15.24 10.67
CA SER A 356 20.37 -15.98 9.68
C SER A 356 19.90 -15.58 8.28
N ILE A 357 20.81 -15.52 7.31
CA ILE A 357 20.48 -15.34 5.90
C ILE A 357 20.68 -16.66 5.17
N ASP A 358 19.71 -17.03 4.33
CA ASP A 358 19.74 -18.23 3.51
C ASP A 358 20.14 -19.49 4.29
N GLU A 359 19.49 -19.73 5.43
CA GLU A 359 19.77 -20.89 6.30
C GLU A 359 19.63 -22.22 5.56
N ASN A 360 18.68 -22.30 4.63
CA ASN A 360 18.47 -23.41 3.71
C ASN A 360 18.64 -22.91 2.26
N PRO A 361 19.89 -22.71 1.77
CA PRO A 361 20.11 -22.15 0.45
C PRO A 361 19.70 -23.16 -0.64
N PRO A 362 19.12 -22.70 -1.76
CA PRO A 362 18.72 -23.59 -2.84
C PRO A 362 19.94 -24.21 -3.53
N ASN A 363 19.81 -25.45 -4.00
CA ASN A 363 20.87 -26.16 -4.73
C ASN A 363 20.93 -25.71 -6.20
N ILE A 364 21.14 -24.41 -6.43
CA ILE A 364 21.30 -23.81 -7.75
C ILE A 364 22.77 -23.48 -7.98
N ARG A 365 23.31 -23.91 -9.11
CA ARG A 365 24.67 -23.55 -9.52
C ARG A 365 24.78 -22.02 -9.63
N GLY A 366 25.73 -21.44 -8.91
CA GLY A 366 26.00 -20.00 -8.94
C GLY A 366 25.17 -19.14 -7.99
N TYR A 367 24.34 -19.74 -7.11
CA TYR A 367 23.60 -19.00 -6.09
C TYR A 367 24.57 -18.28 -5.12
N ARG A 368 24.50 -16.94 -5.09
CA ARG A 368 25.41 -16.12 -4.29
C ARG A 368 25.07 -16.23 -2.81
N LYS A 369 26.11 -16.16 -1.97
CA LYS A 369 25.98 -16.17 -0.52
C LYS A 369 26.39 -14.83 0.07
N PHE A 370 25.69 -14.42 1.12
CA PHE A 370 25.92 -13.13 1.75
C PHE A 370 26.12 -13.28 3.26
N ASN A 371 26.92 -12.37 3.81
CA ASN A 371 27.05 -12.15 5.23
C ASN A 371 26.27 -10.91 5.63
N LEU A 372 25.53 -11.01 6.73
CA LEU A 372 24.89 -9.87 7.37
C LEU A 372 25.82 -9.29 8.44
N LEU A 373 26.22 -8.05 8.24
CA LEU A 373 27.03 -7.25 9.15
C LEU A 373 26.12 -6.30 9.94
N GLY A 374 26.46 -6.08 11.21
CA GLY A 374 25.67 -5.27 12.15
C GLY A 374 25.50 -5.98 13.48
N THR A 375 24.57 -5.50 14.30
CA THR A 375 24.20 -6.11 15.59
C THR A 375 23.59 -7.49 15.34
N GLN A 376 24.26 -8.56 15.82
CA GLN A 376 23.89 -9.95 15.52
C GLN A 376 22.69 -10.45 16.32
N ASP A 377 22.50 -9.91 17.51
CA ASP A 377 21.39 -10.20 18.41
C ASP A 377 20.79 -8.91 18.95
N LYS A 378 19.47 -8.86 19.09
CA LYS A 378 18.78 -7.73 19.70
C LYS A 378 17.69 -8.23 20.64
N ALA A 379 17.64 -7.65 21.85
CA ALA A 379 16.57 -7.94 22.80
C ALA A 379 15.22 -7.39 22.31
N LEU A 380 14.13 -8.03 22.72
CA LEU A 380 12.78 -7.53 22.48
C LEU A 380 12.54 -6.25 23.31
N GLU A 381 12.19 -5.18 22.62
CA GLU A 381 11.85 -3.86 23.16
C GLU A 381 10.34 -3.60 23.01
N ASP A 382 9.77 -2.70 23.82
CA ASP A 382 8.38 -2.23 23.70
C ASP A 382 8.37 -0.73 23.38
N SER A 383 7.49 -0.30 22.48
CA SER A 383 7.20 1.10 22.21
C SER A 383 5.70 1.35 22.17
N GLN A 384 5.21 2.13 23.13
CA GLN A 384 3.90 2.81 23.12
C GLN A 384 2.70 1.93 22.67
N GLY A 385 2.64 0.68 23.13
CA GLY A 385 1.49 -0.19 22.87
C GLY A 385 1.51 -0.93 21.52
N GLU A 386 2.61 -0.83 20.75
CA GLU A 386 2.84 -1.68 19.57
C GLU A 386 3.25 -3.11 19.95
N GLY A 387 3.52 -3.41 21.23
CA GLY A 387 3.98 -4.74 21.66
C GLY A 387 5.47 -4.94 21.48
N LEU A 388 5.92 -6.18 21.65
CA LEU A 388 7.34 -6.51 21.69
C LEU A 388 7.93 -6.67 20.30
N PHE A 389 9.04 -5.99 20.01
CA PHE A 389 9.72 -6.09 18.73
C PHE A 389 11.25 -6.01 18.86
N ALA A 390 11.94 -6.56 17.87
CA ALA A 390 13.36 -6.38 17.65
C ALA A 390 13.57 -5.58 16.35
N ASP A 391 13.90 -4.30 16.51
CA ASP A 391 14.15 -3.38 15.39
C ASP A 391 15.64 -3.35 15.04
N PHE A 392 16.02 -4.04 13.97
CA PHE A 392 17.39 -4.11 13.47
C PHE A 392 17.64 -2.96 12.50
N LYS A 393 18.27 -1.90 13.00
CA LYS A 393 18.70 -0.75 12.21
C LYS A 393 20.17 -0.92 11.83
N HIS A 394 20.55 -0.41 10.65
CA HIS A 394 21.94 -0.37 10.18
C HIS A 394 22.56 -1.74 9.81
N LEU A 395 21.73 -2.73 9.44
CA LEU A 395 22.25 -3.98 8.87
C LEU A 395 22.87 -3.72 7.50
N THR A 396 23.92 -4.47 7.15
CA THR A 396 24.62 -4.34 5.87
C THR A 396 24.95 -5.71 5.28
N LEU A 397 24.70 -5.90 3.98
CA LEU A 397 25.04 -7.13 3.27
C LEU A 397 26.44 -7.07 2.65
N LYS A 398 27.23 -8.13 2.83
CA LYS A 398 28.52 -8.32 2.16
C LYS A 398 28.57 -9.68 1.48
N GLU A 399 28.86 -9.68 0.19
CA GLU A 399 28.98 -10.91 -0.60
C GLU A 399 30.16 -11.77 -0.13
N GLN A 400 29.93 -13.07 0.03
CA GLN A 400 30.96 -14.05 0.30
C GLN A 400 31.66 -14.43 -1.00
N LYS A 401 32.91 -13.98 -1.18
CA LYS A 401 33.72 -14.44 -2.31
C LYS A 401 34.17 -15.87 -2.05
N CYS A 402 33.70 -16.84 -2.83
CA CYS A 402 34.24 -18.21 -2.79
C CYS A 402 35.71 -18.19 -3.21
N GLY A 403 36.60 -18.71 -2.36
CA GLY A 403 38.02 -18.81 -2.62
C GLY A 403 38.33 -19.81 -3.74
N GLY A 404 38.39 -19.34 -4.98
CA GLY A 404 39.01 -20.02 -6.12
C GLY A 404 40.13 -19.13 -6.66
N GLY A 405 41.33 -19.67 -6.81
CA GLY A 405 42.58 -18.95 -7.08
C GLY A 405 42.60 -18.09 -8.36
N LYS A 406 43.64 -17.25 -8.43
CA LYS A 406 43.99 -16.35 -9.55
C LYS A 406 43.74 -17.01 -10.91
N GLY A 407 42.78 -16.49 -11.69
CA GLY A 407 42.71 -16.75 -13.13
C GLY A 407 41.34 -17.05 -13.76
N SER A 408 40.24 -17.19 -13.01
CA SER A 408 38.93 -17.34 -13.66
C SER A 408 38.32 -15.96 -13.98
N LYS A 409 38.32 -15.61 -15.27
CA LYS A 409 37.29 -14.70 -15.81
C LYS A 409 35.93 -15.26 -15.40
N GLY A 410 35.06 -14.39 -14.90
CA GLY A 410 33.85 -14.73 -14.14
C GLY A 410 33.04 -15.90 -14.68
N ILE A 411 32.88 -16.92 -13.83
CA ILE A 411 31.83 -17.94 -13.99
C ILE A 411 30.53 -17.30 -13.46
N ASN A 412 29.98 -16.35 -14.23
CA ASN A 412 28.60 -15.87 -14.10
C ASN A 412 27.69 -16.78 -14.94
N ASP A 413 27.84 -18.09 -14.81
CA ASP A 413 26.98 -19.08 -15.47
C ASP A 413 26.01 -19.66 -14.43
N GLY A 414 25.40 -18.76 -13.66
CA GLY A 414 24.27 -19.06 -12.81
C GLY A 414 23.01 -19.13 -13.68
N SER A 415 22.13 -20.09 -13.41
CA SER A 415 20.89 -20.26 -14.19
C SER A 415 19.93 -19.07 -14.06
N LEU A 416 20.12 -18.20 -13.05
CA LEU A 416 19.30 -17.04 -12.77
C LEU A 416 20.15 -15.76 -12.83
N SER A 417 19.54 -14.67 -13.30
CA SER A 417 20.19 -13.36 -13.26
C SER A 417 20.24 -12.80 -11.84
N VAL A 418 21.18 -11.90 -11.55
CA VAL A 418 21.30 -11.18 -10.25
C VAL A 418 19.98 -10.50 -9.84
N MET A 419 19.16 -10.11 -10.80
CA MET A 419 17.89 -9.43 -10.58
C MET A 419 16.73 -10.40 -10.34
N GLU A 420 16.96 -11.71 -10.42
CA GLU A 420 15.98 -12.79 -10.22
C GLU A 420 16.37 -13.72 -9.06
N GLU A 421 17.54 -13.49 -8.46
CA GLU A 421 18.02 -14.25 -7.31
C GLU A 421 17.38 -13.73 -6.02
N LEU A 422 16.56 -14.59 -5.40
CA LEU A 422 15.79 -14.28 -4.21
C LEU A 422 16.46 -14.84 -2.96
N HIS A 423 16.53 -14.03 -1.90
CA HIS A 423 17.11 -14.37 -0.60
C HIS A 423 16.12 -14.20 0.53
N LEU A 424 16.38 -14.86 1.67
CA LEU A 424 15.54 -14.82 2.86
C LEU A 424 16.37 -14.53 4.11
N ILE A 425 15.80 -13.73 5.03
CA ILE A 425 16.32 -13.61 6.39
C ILE A 425 15.35 -14.32 7.33
N THR A 426 15.87 -15.26 8.11
CA THR A 426 15.15 -15.95 9.18
C THR A 426 15.55 -15.33 10.51
N PHE A 427 14.58 -14.95 11.33
CA PHE A 427 14.76 -14.44 12.68
C PHE A 427 14.43 -15.53 13.68
N THR A 428 15.37 -15.90 14.53
CA THR A 428 15.18 -16.93 15.56
C THR A 428 15.22 -16.33 16.95
N THR A 429 14.42 -16.88 17.84
CA THR A 429 14.43 -16.56 19.27
C THR A 429 15.27 -17.59 20.04
N GLU A 430 15.49 -17.39 21.34
CA GLU A 430 16.16 -18.40 22.19
C GLU A 430 15.32 -19.65 22.42
N PHE A 431 14.00 -19.52 22.27
CA PHE A 431 13.17 -20.69 22.06
C PHE A 431 13.51 -21.28 20.69
N ASP A 432 13.86 -22.57 20.64
CA ASP A 432 14.30 -23.35 19.46
C ASP A 432 13.17 -23.54 18.41
N TYR A 433 12.48 -22.46 18.08
CA TYR A 433 11.37 -22.40 17.13
C TYR A 433 11.89 -22.07 15.73
N GLN A 434 11.29 -22.67 14.70
CA GLN A 434 11.41 -22.15 13.34
C GLN A 434 10.93 -20.69 13.31
N GLY A 435 11.87 -19.81 13.02
CA GLY A 435 11.75 -18.37 13.15
C GLY A 435 10.80 -17.65 12.18
N ALA A 436 10.57 -16.36 12.44
CA ALA A 436 9.89 -15.46 11.50
C ALA A 436 10.77 -15.24 10.27
N VAL A 437 10.19 -15.22 9.07
CA VAL A 437 10.97 -15.10 7.82
C VAL A 437 10.51 -13.87 7.05
N THR A 438 11.45 -13.13 6.45
CA THR A 438 11.13 -12.01 5.56
C THR A 438 10.42 -12.47 4.30
N LEU A 439 9.78 -11.55 3.57
CA LEU A 439 9.50 -11.81 2.16
C LEU A 439 10.82 -11.93 1.38
N PRO A 440 10.84 -12.70 0.27
CA PRO A 440 11.98 -12.81 -0.60
C PRO A 440 12.40 -11.44 -1.14
N PHE A 441 13.69 -11.15 -1.00
CA PHE A 441 14.30 -9.90 -1.45
C PHE A 441 15.47 -10.18 -2.40
N ILE A 442 15.85 -9.15 -3.15
CA ILE A 442 16.94 -9.24 -4.14
C ILE A 442 18.13 -8.43 -3.65
N VAL A 443 19.34 -8.98 -3.86
CA VAL A 443 20.60 -8.29 -3.54
C VAL A 443 21.29 -7.81 -4.81
N ILE A 444 21.34 -6.49 -4.98
CA ILE A 444 22.02 -5.81 -6.09
C ILE A 444 23.41 -5.33 -5.69
N SER A 445 24.33 -5.27 -6.66
CA SER A 445 25.66 -4.69 -6.45
C SER A 445 25.72 -3.22 -6.89
N ASN A 446 24.92 -2.85 -7.90
CA ASN A 446 24.88 -1.51 -8.48
C ASN A 446 23.43 -1.04 -8.65
N ILE A 447 23.21 0.27 -8.51
CA ILE A 447 21.89 0.90 -8.58
C ILE A 447 21.26 0.77 -9.98
N ASN A 448 22.05 0.60 -11.04
CA ASN A 448 21.52 0.34 -12.38
C ASN A 448 20.71 -0.97 -12.48
N GLN A 449 20.95 -1.93 -11.58
CA GLN A 449 20.20 -3.19 -11.51
C GLN A 449 18.84 -3.03 -10.81
N PHE A 450 18.62 -1.90 -10.14
CA PHE A 450 17.44 -1.69 -9.30
C PHE A 450 16.13 -1.80 -10.07
N ILE A 451 16.07 -1.25 -11.28
CA ILE A 451 14.86 -1.29 -12.11
C ILE A 451 14.46 -2.73 -12.40
N GLY A 452 15.40 -3.59 -12.82
CA GLY A 452 15.12 -5.00 -13.08
C GLY A 452 14.85 -5.79 -11.80
N ALA A 453 15.58 -5.52 -10.72
CA ALA A 453 15.33 -6.17 -9.42
C ALA A 453 13.93 -5.85 -8.89
N TRP A 454 13.48 -4.60 -9.03
CA TRP A 454 12.13 -4.22 -8.63
C TRP A 454 11.05 -4.89 -9.48
N ALA A 455 11.28 -5.10 -10.77
CA ALA A 455 10.39 -5.87 -11.63
C ALA A 455 10.14 -7.27 -11.06
N SER A 456 11.21 -7.91 -10.58
CA SER A 456 11.15 -9.25 -9.99
C SER A 456 10.46 -9.24 -8.63
N VAL A 457 10.72 -8.26 -7.77
CA VAL A 457 9.97 -8.06 -6.52
C VAL A 457 8.47 -7.92 -6.82
N LEU A 458 8.10 -7.11 -7.82
CA LEU A 458 6.71 -6.93 -8.24
C LEU A 458 6.10 -8.25 -8.71
N TRP A 459 6.78 -8.99 -9.58
CA TRP A 459 6.27 -10.25 -10.14
C TRP A 459 6.10 -11.34 -9.09
N PHE A 460 7.10 -11.52 -8.21
CA PHE A 460 7.05 -12.49 -7.12
C PHE A 460 5.90 -12.17 -6.15
N ASN A 461 5.82 -10.91 -5.71
CA ASN A 461 4.82 -10.52 -4.72
C ASN A 461 3.40 -10.51 -5.27
N LEU A 462 3.24 -10.33 -6.59
CA LEU A 462 1.93 -10.41 -7.23
C LEU A 462 1.44 -11.86 -7.41
N LEU A 463 2.32 -12.80 -7.77
CA LEU A 463 1.90 -14.11 -8.28
C LEU A 463 2.23 -15.31 -7.37
N SER A 464 3.24 -15.21 -6.50
CA SER A 464 3.67 -16.37 -5.73
C SER A 464 2.62 -16.78 -4.69
N SER A 465 2.26 -18.06 -4.66
CA SER A 465 1.46 -18.66 -3.58
C SER A 465 2.32 -19.06 -2.39
N ASN A 466 3.61 -19.34 -2.60
CA ASN A 466 4.56 -19.71 -1.56
C ASN A 466 5.52 -18.56 -1.27
N LEU A 467 5.39 -17.97 -0.08
CA LEU A 467 6.19 -16.83 0.34
C LEU A 467 7.67 -17.15 0.58
N LYS A 468 8.07 -18.42 0.58
CA LYS A 468 9.47 -18.85 0.78
C LYS A 468 10.10 -19.43 -0.49
N ASP A 469 9.43 -19.31 -1.64
CA ASP A 469 9.92 -19.86 -2.90
C ASP A 469 11.06 -19.02 -3.50
N VAL A 470 12.29 -19.30 -3.07
CA VAL A 470 13.51 -18.65 -3.56
C VAL A 470 13.89 -19.06 -5.00
N ILE A 471 13.28 -20.12 -5.55
CA ILE A 471 13.55 -20.62 -6.90
C ILE A 471 12.45 -20.24 -7.91
N PHE A 472 11.56 -19.33 -7.53
CA PHE A 472 10.40 -18.87 -8.31
C PHE A 472 10.72 -18.51 -9.76
N PHE A 473 11.85 -17.84 -10.01
CA PHE A 473 12.25 -17.41 -11.35
C PHE A 473 12.87 -18.51 -12.22
N SER A 474 13.05 -19.74 -11.71
CA SER A 474 13.40 -20.89 -12.54
C SER A 474 12.27 -21.27 -13.50
N ASN A 475 11.00 -21.05 -13.10
CA ASN A 475 9.84 -21.24 -13.97
C ASN A 475 8.72 -20.24 -13.59
N PRO A 476 8.87 -18.95 -13.95
CA PRO A 476 7.97 -17.92 -13.48
C PRO A 476 6.58 -18.05 -14.13
N PRO A 477 5.49 -18.00 -13.35
CA PRO A 477 4.14 -18.09 -13.86
C PRO A 477 3.76 -16.86 -14.71
N THR A 478 2.74 -17.01 -15.55
CA THR A 478 2.14 -15.91 -16.30
C THR A 478 1.17 -15.12 -15.40
N ALA A 479 1.21 -13.80 -15.46
CA ALA A 479 0.32 -12.92 -14.70
C ALA A 479 -1.03 -12.74 -15.43
N PRO A 480 -2.18 -12.91 -14.76
CA PRO A 480 -3.46 -12.42 -15.27
C PRO A 480 -3.45 -10.90 -15.41
N TRP A 481 -4.00 -10.37 -16.52
CA TRP A 481 -4.01 -8.92 -16.77
C TRP A 481 -4.70 -8.13 -15.66
N GLY A 482 -5.79 -8.63 -15.08
CA GLY A 482 -6.51 -7.93 -14.00
C GLY A 482 -5.60 -7.58 -12.82
N MET A 483 -4.84 -8.57 -12.33
CA MET A 483 -3.89 -8.37 -11.23
C MET A 483 -2.70 -7.48 -11.64
N LEU A 484 -2.17 -7.67 -12.85
CA LEU A 484 -1.05 -6.87 -13.33
C LEU A 484 -1.42 -5.40 -13.55
N ALA A 485 -2.62 -5.14 -14.08
CA ALA A 485 -3.14 -3.79 -14.30
C ALA A 485 -3.23 -3.00 -12.98
N GLU A 486 -3.75 -3.63 -11.93
CA GLU A 486 -3.79 -3.05 -10.60
C GLU A 486 -2.37 -2.76 -10.08
N ALA A 487 -1.45 -3.72 -10.19
CA ALA A 487 -0.06 -3.54 -9.75
C ALA A 487 0.65 -2.39 -10.48
N LEU A 488 0.44 -2.24 -11.79
CA LEU A 488 0.95 -1.11 -12.59
C LEU A 488 0.34 0.22 -12.12
N SER A 489 -0.97 0.23 -11.84
CA SER A 489 -1.64 1.42 -11.31
C SER A 489 -1.13 1.79 -9.91
N TRP A 490 -0.80 0.81 -9.06
CA TRP A 490 -0.22 1.06 -7.74
C TRP A 490 1.11 1.78 -7.83
N GLN A 491 1.96 1.46 -8.83
CA GLN A 491 3.23 2.15 -9.02
C GLN A 491 3.05 3.66 -9.22
N PHE A 492 2.01 4.06 -9.95
CA PHE A 492 1.65 5.46 -10.17
C PHE A 492 1.07 6.10 -8.91
N SER A 493 0.17 5.44 -8.18
CA SER A 493 -0.41 6.02 -6.95
C SER A 493 0.55 6.08 -5.77
N CYS A 494 1.61 5.28 -5.74
CA CYS A 494 2.67 5.42 -4.73
C CYS A 494 3.64 6.55 -5.03
N THR A 495 3.70 6.98 -6.29
CA THR A 495 4.65 7.98 -6.77
C THR A 495 4.00 9.34 -6.97
N THR A 496 2.69 9.35 -7.24
CA THR A 496 1.86 10.51 -7.58
C THR A 496 0.53 10.40 -6.84
N LYS A 497 -0.33 11.43 -6.91
CA LYS A 497 -1.66 11.42 -6.27
C LYS A 497 -2.74 10.75 -7.13
N ARG A 498 -2.39 10.22 -8.32
CA ARG A 498 -3.33 9.71 -9.32
C ARG A 498 -2.97 8.28 -9.77
N LYS A 499 -4.00 7.44 -9.92
CA LYS A 499 -3.93 6.08 -10.48
C LYS A 499 -4.00 6.09 -12.01
N LEU A 500 -3.70 4.96 -12.65
CA LEU A 500 -3.97 4.80 -14.08
C LEU A 500 -5.47 4.63 -14.31
N ASP A 501 -6.01 5.31 -15.31
CA ASP A 501 -7.41 5.14 -15.70
C ASP A 501 -7.62 3.95 -16.66
N ASN A 502 -8.89 3.64 -16.94
CA ASN A 502 -9.26 2.49 -17.75
C ASN A 502 -8.75 2.58 -19.20
N ASP A 503 -8.66 3.77 -19.78
CA ASP A 503 -8.20 3.97 -21.15
C ASP A 503 -6.68 3.77 -21.25
N GLN A 504 -5.95 4.31 -20.28
CA GLN A 504 -4.51 4.10 -20.12
C GLN A 504 -4.19 2.62 -19.92
N LEU A 505 -4.92 1.93 -19.04
CA LEU A 505 -4.78 0.49 -18.82
C LEU A 505 -5.16 -0.32 -20.08
N ALA A 506 -6.18 0.08 -20.83
CA ALA A 506 -6.56 -0.60 -22.06
C ALA A 506 -5.47 -0.49 -23.14
N MET A 507 -4.76 0.63 -23.24
CA MET A 507 -3.61 0.79 -24.11
C MET A 507 -2.46 -0.13 -23.70
N LEU A 508 -2.10 -0.14 -22.41
CA LEU A 508 -1.04 -1.00 -21.87
C LEU A 508 -1.37 -2.49 -22.06
N ARG A 509 -2.64 -2.88 -21.89
CA ARG A 509 -3.14 -4.24 -22.15
C ARG A 509 -2.89 -4.65 -23.59
N LYS A 510 -3.25 -3.81 -24.56
CA LYS A 510 -3.04 -4.09 -26.00
C LYS A 510 -1.55 -4.24 -26.34
N LYS A 511 -0.68 -3.57 -25.58
CA LYS A 511 0.77 -3.62 -25.76
C LYS A 511 1.42 -4.88 -25.19
N LEU A 512 0.93 -5.35 -24.04
CA LEU A 512 1.50 -6.50 -23.32
C LEU A 512 0.85 -7.85 -23.65
N CYS A 513 -0.47 -7.88 -23.82
CA CYS A 513 -1.21 -9.12 -24.03
C CYS A 513 -1.14 -9.55 -25.50
N VAL A 514 -0.84 -10.83 -25.71
CA VAL A 514 -0.92 -11.46 -27.04
C VAL A 514 -2.39 -11.63 -27.40
N LYS A 515 -2.78 -11.24 -28.62
CA LYS A 515 -4.15 -11.48 -29.12
C LYS A 515 -4.38 -12.99 -29.24
N THR A 516 -5.10 -13.58 -28.30
CA THR A 516 -5.57 -14.97 -28.41
C THR A 516 -6.91 -14.99 -29.16
N PRO A 517 -7.09 -15.88 -30.16
CA PRO A 517 -8.29 -15.92 -31.00
C PRO A 517 -9.55 -16.47 -30.30
N SER A 518 -9.47 -16.88 -29.02
CA SER A 518 -10.64 -17.29 -28.23
C SER A 518 -11.00 -16.22 -27.20
N ALA A 519 -12.26 -15.79 -27.20
CA ALA A 519 -12.79 -14.73 -26.33
C ALA A 519 -12.90 -15.12 -24.84
N ASP A 520 -12.57 -16.37 -24.49
CA ASP A 520 -12.95 -17.01 -23.22
C ASP A 520 -11.75 -17.36 -22.31
N ARG A 521 -10.52 -16.99 -22.68
CA ARG A 521 -9.35 -17.10 -21.79
C ARG A 521 -9.00 -15.73 -21.22
N GLN A 522 -8.87 -15.66 -19.89
CA GLN A 522 -8.28 -14.52 -19.20
C GLN A 522 -6.94 -14.17 -19.87
N GLN A 523 -6.81 -12.91 -20.32
CA GLN A 523 -5.58 -12.45 -20.96
C GLN A 523 -4.44 -12.49 -19.94
N THR A 524 -3.35 -13.17 -20.29
CA THR A 524 -2.17 -13.31 -19.43
C THR A 524 -0.93 -12.68 -20.07
N VAL A 525 0.06 -12.36 -19.22
CA VAL A 525 1.35 -11.78 -19.61
C VAL A 525 2.47 -12.65 -19.02
N SER A 526 3.44 -13.05 -19.84
CA SER A 526 4.59 -13.82 -19.36
C SER A 526 5.64 -12.91 -18.72
N TRP A 527 6.45 -13.44 -17.80
CA TRP A 527 7.59 -12.73 -17.22
C TRP A 527 8.55 -12.21 -18.30
N SER A 528 8.82 -13.06 -19.30
CA SER A 528 9.65 -12.69 -20.45
C SER A 528 9.11 -11.45 -21.16
N LYS A 529 7.81 -11.41 -21.45
CA LYS A 529 7.20 -10.26 -22.14
C LYS A 529 7.26 -8.96 -21.32
N PHE A 530 7.17 -9.11 -20.00
CA PHE A 530 7.15 -7.98 -19.07
C PHE A 530 8.53 -7.35 -18.87
N SER A 531 9.57 -8.15 -18.61
CA SER A 531 10.89 -7.64 -18.20
C SER A 531 12.07 -7.98 -19.12
N LYS A 532 12.00 -9.04 -19.93
CA LYS A 532 13.14 -9.55 -20.72
C LYS A 532 13.08 -9.18 -22.20
N GLU A 533 11.96 -9.44 -22.85
CA GLU A 533 11.78 -9.22 -24.28
C GLU A 533 11.72 -7.72 -24.59
N ASN A 534 12.35 -7.36 -25.70
CA ASN A 534 12.23 -6.02 -26.23
C ASN A 534 10.82 -5.76 -26.76
N MET A 535 10.33 -4.55 -26.55
CA MET A 535 9.08 -4.12 -27.18
C MET A 535 9.26 -4.00 -28.70
N PRO A 536 8.17 -4.16 -29.50
CA PRO A 536 8.27 -4.07 -30.95
C PRO A 536 8.89 -2.74 -31.41
N GLY A 537 9.92 -2.82 -32.27
CA GLY A 537 10.57 -1.65 -32.87
C GLY A 537 11.59 -0.91 -31.98
N VAL A 538 11.87 -1.40 -30.77
CA VAL A 538 12.85 -0.80 -29.84
C VAL A 538 13.74 -1.86 -29.21
N ASN A 539 14.82 -1.44 -28.52
CA ASN A 539 15.82 -2.32 -27.92
C ASN A 539 15.77 -2.36 -26.37
N PHE A 540 14.59 -2.15 -25.80
CA PHE A 540 14.34 -2.20 -24.36
C PHE A 540 13.01 -2.87 -24.02
N SER A 541 12.91 -3.43 -22.82
CA SER A 541 11.71 -4.13 -22.36
C SER A 541 10.61 -3.18 -21.88
N PHE A 542 9.40 -3.72 -21.75
CA PHE A 542 8.24 -2.97 -21.27
C PHE A 542 8.49 -2.34 -19.91
N TRP A 543 8.98 -3.13 -18.95
CA TRP A 543 9.17 -2.64 -17.59
C TRP A 543 10.18 -1.48 -17.49
N ILE A 544 11.30 -1.56 -18.23
CA ILE A 544 12.31 -0.49 -18.27
C ILE A 544 11.67 0.82 -18.75
N TRP A 545 10.88 0.76 -19.82
CA TRP A 545 10.16 1.91 -20.34
C TRP A 545 9.13 2.46 -19.35
N PHE A 546 8.32 1.57 -18.76
CA PHE A 546 7.27 1.95 -17.82
C PHE A 546 7.85 2.64 -16.56
N ASP A 547 8.92 2.10 -15.98
CA ASP A 547 9.60 2.71 -14.82
C ASP A 547 10.29 4.03 -15.18
N ALA A 548 10.82 4.16 -16.40
CA ALA A 548 11.39 5.41 -16.90
C ALA A 548 10.33 6.51 -17.08
N VAL A 549 9.14 6.15 -17.61
CA VAL A 549 7.99 7.05 -17.66
C VAL A 549 7.56 7.48 -16.26
N LEU A 550 7.45 6.55 -15.31
CA LEU A 550 7.12 6.85 -13.92
C LEU A 550 8.14 7.81 -13.29
N SER A 551 9.43 7.60 -13.56
CA SER A 551 10.51 8.48 -13.11
C SER A 551 10.44 9.87 -13.73
N LEU A 552 10.07 9.98 -15.01
CA LEU A 552 9.85 11.25 -15.69
C LEU A 552 8.68 12.01 -15.08
N VAL A 553 7.56 11.32 -14.83
CA VAL A 553 6.38 11.92 -14.19
C VAL A 553 6.73 12.45 -12.82
N LYS A 554 7.36 11.63 -11.97
CA LYS A 554 7.79 12.04 -10.63
C LYS A 554 8.73 13.24 -10.64
N GLY A 555 9.67 13.27 -11.58
CA GLY A 555 10.71 14.29 -11.61
C GLY A 555 10.27 15.63 -12.19
N HIS A 556 9.36 15.62 -13.17
CA HIS A 556 9.11 16.79 -14.02
C HIS A 556 7.64 17.08 -14.31
N LEU A 557 6.71 16.13 -14.11
CA LEU A 557 5.32 16.25 -14.57
C LEU A 557 4.29 16.00 -13.46
N GLU A 558 4.71 15.85 -12.21
CA GLU A 558 3.86 15.38 -11.11
C GLU A 558 2.57 16.21 -10.96
N ASN A 559 2.69 17.54 -10.94
CA ASN A 559 1.55 18.44 -10.76
C ASN A 559 0.52 18.32 -11.90
N ILE A 560 0.98 18.45 -13.16
CA ILE A 560 0.10 18.35 -14.33
C ILE A 560 -0.45 16.93 -14.56
N TRP A 561 0.25 15.90 -14.08
CA TRP A 561 -0.23 14.53 -14.08
C TRP A 561 -1.39 14.33 -13.09
N ASN A 562 -1.20 14.82 -11.85
CA ASN A 562 -2.18 14.73 -10.77
C ASN A 562 -3.49 15.42 -11.16
N ASP A 563 -3.40 16.58 -11.82
CA ASP A 563 -4.56 17.40 -12.19
C ASP A 563 -5.25 16.94 -13.49
N GLY A 564 -4.80 15.83 -14.09
CA GLY A 564 -5.50 15.23 -15.22
C GLY A 564 -5.08 15.70 -16.60
N TYR A 565 -4.16 16.66 -16.71
CA TYR A 565 -3.80 17.32 -17.98
C TYR A 565 -2.89 16.51 -18.90
N VAL A 566 -2.30 15.42 -18.39
CA VAL A 566 -1.52 14.47 -19.19
C VAL A 566 -2.35 13.23 -19.47
N MET A 567 -2.60 12.95 -20.75
CA MET A 567 -3.30 11.74 -21.18
C MET A 567 -2.40 10.50 -21.05
N GLY A 568 -1.11 10.65 -21.34
CA GLY A 568 -0.07 9.68 -20.99
C GLY A 568 -0.04 8.46 -21.92
N PHE A 569 -0.79 7.41 -21.59
CA PHE A 569 -0.72 6.12 -22.29
C PHE A 569 -1.76 6.00 -23.40
N VAL A 570 -1.41 6.50 -24.59
CA VAL A 570 -2.27 6.45 -25.79
C VAL A 570 -1.46 6.05 -27.01
N SER A 571 -2.00 5.12 -27.80
CA SER A 571 -1.34 4.67 -29.04
C SER A 571 -1.51 5.71 -30.15
N ARG A 572 -0.55 5.78 -31.08
CA ARG A 572 -0.62 6.71 -32.24
C ARG A 572 -1.94 6.62 -33.01
N LYS A 573 -2.44 5.40 -33.23
CA LYS A 573 -3.74 5.19 -33.89
C LYS A 573 -4.90 5.81 -33.10
N LYS A 574 -4.92 5.65 -31.77
CA LYS A 574 -6.00 6.19 -30.94
C LYS A 574 -5.88 7.70 -30.79
N GLU A 575 -4.66 8.22 -30.70
CA GLU A 575 -4.38 9.66 -30.75
C GLU A 575 -4.95 10.29 -32.02
N GLU A 576 -4.69 9.70 -33.19
CA GLU A 576 -5.23 10.16 -34.46
C GLU A 576 -6.77 10.15 -34.48
N GLU A 577 -7.38 9.05 -34.03
CA GLU A 577 -8.83 8.94 -33.91
C GLU A 577 -9.45 10.03 -33.01
N LEU A 578 -8.78 10.40 -31.91
CA LEU A 578 -9.26 11.41 -30.96
C LEU A 578 -9.09 12.83 -31.49
N LEU A 579 -7.98 13.12 -32.18
CA LEU A 579 -7.64 14.46 -32.65
C LEU A 579 -8.35 14.81 -33.96
N ARG A 580 -8.57 13.85 -34.86
CA ARG A 580 -9.19 14.10 -36.19
C ARG A 580 -10.52 14.83 -36.11
N THR A 581 -11.34 14.57 -35.09
CA THR A 581 -12.67 15.18 -34.93
C THR A 581 -12.65 16.51 -34.16
N MET A 582 -11.49 16.95 -33.69
CA MET A 582 -11.35 18.17 -32.88
C MET A 582 -10.97 19.37 -33.74
N MET A 583 -11.11 20.57 -33.19
CA MET A 583 -10.77 21.82 -33.87
C MET A 583 -9.25 22.01 -34.00
N SER A 584 -8.82 22.72 -35.04
CA SER A 584 -7.40 23.04 -35.26
C SER A 584 -6.74 23.68 -34.03
N GLY A 585 -5.54 23.24 -33.72
CA GLY A 585 -4.79 23.64 -32.52
C GLY A 585 -5.19 22.91 -31.24
N THR A 586 -6.08 21.90 -31.32
CA THR A 586 -6.31 20.97 -30.22
C THR A 586 -5.14 20.00 -30.13
N PHE A 587 -4.56 19.86 -28.94
CA PHE A 587 -3.40 19.01 -28.68
C PHE A 587 -3.61 18.08 -27.49
N LEU A 588 -2.82 17.01 -27.43
CA LEU A 588 -2.75 16.10 -26.29
C LEU A 588 -1.29 15.77 -25.94
N LEU A 589 -1.10 15.38 -24.69
CA LEU A 589 0.20 15.00 -24.14
C LEU A 589 0.25 13.50 -23.90
N ARG A 590 1.19 12.80 -24.53
CA ARG A 590 1.40 11.35 -24.37
C ARG A 590 2.85 10.99 -24.15
N PHE A 591 3.08 9.83 -23.53
CA PHE A 591 4.42 9.28 -23.37
C PHE A 591 4.90 8.66 -24.68
N SER A 592 6.18 8.90 -24.99
CA SER A 592 6.81 8.30 -26.15
C SER A 592 7.08 6.82 -25.91
N GLU A 593 6.69 6.00 -26.87
CA GLU A 593 6.95 4.55 -26.85
C GLU A 593 8.35 4.19 -27.39
N SER A 594 9.05 5.14 -28.02
CA SER A 594 10.35 4.92 -28.68
C SER A 594 11.57 5.34 -27.86
N ILE A 595 11.37 6.06 -26.75
CA ILE A 595 12.47 6.55 -25.90
C ILE A 595 12.63 5.67 -24.68
N ARG A 596 13.83 5.06 -24.52
CA ARG A 596 14.15 4.18 -23.40
C ARG A 596 14.06 4.88 -22.05
N ASP A 597 14.61 6.09 -21.96
CA ASP A 597 14.77 6.83 -20.70
C ASP A 597 13.52 7.64 -20.33
N GLY A 598 12.38 7.35 -20.96
CA GLY A 598 11.13 8.07 -20.78
C GLY A 598 11.13 9.42 -21.52
N GLY A 599 10.05 9.68 -22.25
CA GLY A 599 9.85 10.97 -22.90
C GLY A 599 8.38 11.32 -23.02
N ILE A 600 8.06 12.61 -23.06
CA ILE A 600 6.72 13.14 -23.29
C ILE A 600 6.71 13.90 -24.62
N THR A 601 5.70 13.66 -25.44
CA THR A 601 5.50 14.35 -26.71
C THR A 601 4.14 15.04 -26.71
N CYS A 602 4.06 16.11 -27.48
CA CYS A 602 2.86 16.87 -27.74
C CYS A 602 2.47 16.63 -29.19
N SER A 603 1.20 16.26 -29.42
CA SER A 603 0.66 16.14 -30.76
C SER A 603 -0.60 16.99 -30.91
N TRP A 604 -0.77 17.65 -32.05
CA TRP A 604 -1.89 18.52 -32.35
C TRP A 604 -2.43 18.30 -33.76
N VAL A 605 -3.69 18.68 -33.97
CA VAL A 605 -4.35 18.63 -35.28
C VAL A 605 -4.39 20.01 -35.94
N GLU A 606 -4.16 20.05 -37.25
CA GLU A 606 -4.43 21.19 -38.12
C GLU A 606 -5.37 20.73 -39.24
N HIS A 607 -6.47 21.44 -39.44
CA HIS A 607 -7.34 21.24 -40.60
C HIS A 607 -6.98 22.25 -41.68
N HIS A 608 -6.86 21.76 -42.90
CA HIS A 608 -6.59 22.56 -44.10
C HIS A 608 -7.90 22.98 -44.77
N ASP A 609 -7.84 24.01 -45.61
CA ASP A 609 -9.00 24.54 -46.34
C ASP A 609 -9.62 23.52 -47.31
N ASP A 610 -8.87 22.49 -47.71
CA ASP A 610 -9.34 21.38 -48.56
C ASP A 610 -10.13 20.30 -47.81
N GLY A 611 -10.35 20.47 -46.50
CA GLY A 611 -11.06 19.52 -45.64
C GLY A 611 -10.22 18.31 -45.20
N LYS A 612 -8.92 18.28 -45.54
CA LYS A 612 -7.97 17.32 -44.97
C LYS A 612 -7.45 17.81 -43.62
N TYR A 613 -6.88 16.89 -42.87
CA TYR A 613 -6.25 17.16 -41.59
C TYR A 613 -4.82 16.63 -41.58
N SER A 614 -3.92 17.34 -40.89
CA SER A 614 -2.59 16.89 -40.53
C SER A 614 -2.50 16.73 -39.02
N ILE A 615 -1.73 15.73 -38.56
CA ILE A 615 -1.38 15.58 -37.16
C ILE A 615 0.11 15.73 -37.04
N HIS A 616 0.51 16.77 -36.31
CA HIS A 616 1.91 17.04 -36.05
C HIS A 616 2.27 16.55 -34.65
N SER A 617 3.48 16.05 -34.47
CA SER A 617 4.03 15.63 -33.18
C SER A 617 5.42 16.21 -33.00
N VAL A 618 5.69 16.77 -31.81
CA VAL A 618 7.04 17.23 -31.46
C VAL A 618 7.94 16.04 -31.13
N GLU A 619 9.24 16.16 -31.40
CA GLU A 619 10.23 15.22 -30.87
C GLU A 619 10.06 15.09 -29.34
N PRO A 620 10.05 13.86 -28.77
CA PRO A 620 9.78 13.69 -27.36
C PRO A 620 10.79 14.38 -26.44
N TYR A 621 10.28 15.17 -25.50
CA TYR A 621 11.07 15.78 -24.44
C TYR A 621 11.42 14.74 -23.38
N THR A 622 12.69 14.61 -23.06
CA THR A 622 13.20 13.72 -22.03
C THR A 622 13.55 14.51 -20.77
N LYS A 623 14.03 13.81 -19.74
CA LYS A 623 14.59 14.44 -18.53
C LYS A 623 15.64 15.51 -18.85
N LYS A 624 16.42 15.38 -19.93
CA LYS A 624 17.47 16.34 -20.27
C LYS A 624 16.89 17.71 -20.58
N GLU A 625 15.90 17.77 -21.46
CA GLU A 625 15.24 19.00 -21.87
C GLU A 625 14.40 19.57 -20.73
N LEU A 626 13.66 18.70 -20.03
CA LEU A 626 12.76 19.08 -18.93
C LEU A 626 13.47 19.51 -17.64
N SER A 627 14.77 19.23 -17.52
CA SER A 627 15.60 19.77 -16.43
C SER A 627 16.01 21.21 -16.70
N SER A 628 16.02 21.65 -17.96
CA SER A 628 16.37 23.02 -18.34
C SER A 628 15.15 23.92 -18.42
N ILE A 629 14.05 23.46 -19.02
CA ILE A 629 12.81 24.23 -19.17
C ILE A 629 11.62 23.33 -18.80
N PRO A 630 10.77 23.72 -17.83
CA PRO A 630 9.57 22.97 -17.50
C PRO A 630 8.64 22.80 -18.71
N LEU A 631 7.96 21.66 -18.82
CA LEU A 631 7.07 21.38 -19.95
C LEU A 631 5.97 22.45 -20.11
N THR A 632 5.49 23.02 -19.01
CA THR A 632 4.47 24.08 -19.00
C THR A 632 4.97 25.35 -19.71
N GLU A 633 6.23 25.74 -19.48
CA GLU A 633 6.86 26.86 -20.18
C GLU A 633 7.19 26.52 -21.64
N ILE A 634 7.51 25.26 -21.95
CA ILE A 634 7.65 24.82 -23.35
C ILE A 634 6.31 24.98 -24.07
N ILE A 635 5.22 24.45 -23.52
CA ILE A 635 3.87 24.56 -24.10
C ILE A 635 3.44 26.03 -24.26
N ARG A 636 3.74 26.87 -23.27
CA ARG A 636 3.43 28.31 -23.29
C ARG A 636 4.11 29.03 -24.46
N ASN A 637 5.41 28.81 -24.62
CA ASN A 637 6.28 29.59 -25.51
C ASN A 637 6.67 28.84 -26.79
N TYR A 638 6.07 27.69 -27.10
CA TYR A 638 6.34 26.93 -28.32
C TYR A 638 6.02 27.78 -29.55
N GLN A 639 6.93 27.78 -30.52
CA GLN A 639 6.77 28.52 -31.78
C GLN A 639 7.01 27.59 -32.97
N LEU A 640 6.10 27.62 -33.93
CA LEU A 640 6.23 26.98 -35.23
C LEU A 640 6.40 28.07 -36.28
N LEU A 641 7.42 27.95 -37.13
CA LEU A 641 7.60 28.85 -38.27
C LEU A 641 6.65 28.43 -39.39
N ALA A 642 5.60 29.24 -39.61
CA ALA A 642 4.61 29.02 -40.67
C ALA A 642 5.09 29.59 -42.03
N GLU A 643 4.31 29.37 -43.10
CA GLU A 643 4.62 29.73 -44.50
C GLU A 643 4.99 31.22 -44.73
N GLU A 644 4.62 32.12 -43.81
CA GLU A 644 4.98 33.55 -43.87
C GLU A 644 6.14 33.96 -42.93
N ASN A 645 6.89 33.01 -42.33
CA ASN A 645 7.91 33.27 -41.29
C ASN A 645 7.39 33.97 -40.03
N ILE A 646 6.08 33.96 -39.79
CA ILE A 646 5.48 34.47 -38.56
C ILE A 646 5.48 33.33 -37.53
N PRO A 647 6.16 33.48 -36.39
CA PRO A 647 6.18 32.46 -35.34
C PRO A 647 4.83 32.42 -34.63
N GLU A 648 4.06 31.36 -34.85
CA GLU A 648 2.79 31.12 -34.16
C GLU A 648 2.91 29.95 -33.20
N ASN A 649 2.13 29.99 -32.11
CA ASN A 649 2.00 28.83 -31.23
C ASN A 649 0.80 27.98 -31.69
N PRO A 650 1.02 26.79 -32.28
CA PRO A 650 -0.06 25.92 -32.74
C PRO A 650 -0.88 25.32 -31.58
N LEU A 651 -0.35 25.33 -30.34
CA LEU A 651 -0.98 24.74 -29.17
C LEU A 651 -2.00 25.72 -28.58
N LYS A 652 -3.29 25.51 -28.88
CA LYS A 652 -4.38 26.41 -28.48
C LYS A 652 -5.28 25.78 -27.41
N TYR A 653 -5.67 24.52 -27.59
CA TYR A 653 -6.61 23.83 -26.71
C TYR A 653 -6.04 22.47 -26.29
N LEU A 654 -5.98 22.21 -24.99
CA LEU A 654 -5.76 20.86 -24.48
C LEU A 654 -7.02 20.01 -24.70
N TYR A 655 -6.86 18.77 -25.13
CA TYR A 655 -7.96 17.83 -25.30
C TYR A 655 -8.80 17.72 -24.00
N PRO A 656 -10.15 17.72 -24.09
CA PRO A 656 -10.94 17.75 -25.33
C PRO A 656 -11.23 19.16 -25.87
N ARG A 657 -11.25 20.20 -25.03
CA ARG A 657 -11.50 21.60 -25.42
C ARG A 657 -11.17 22.60 -24.32
N ILE A 658 -10.06 22.38 -23.61
CA ILE A 658 -9.65 23.24 -22.49
C ILE A 658 -8.67 24.27 -23.05
N PRO A 659 -8.91 25.59 -22.94
CA PRO A 659 -7.94 26.60 -23.32
C PRO A 659 -6.57 26.34 -22.67
N LYS A 660 -5.49 26.45 -23.45
CA LYS A 660 -4.12 26.17 -22.96
C LYS A 660 -3.80 26.90 -21.65
N ASP A 661 -4.11 28.19 -21.58
CA ASP A 661 -3.78 29.01 -20.42
C ASP A 661 -4.70 28.73 -19.21
N GLU A 662 -5.87 28.12 -19.42
CA GLU A 662 -6.72 27.63 -18.33
C GLU A 662 -6.12 26.37 -17.71
N ALA A 663 -5.67 25.42 -18.55
CA ALA A 663 -5.05 24.19 -18.08
C ALA A 663 -3.66 24.41 -17.45
N PHE A 664 -2.79 25.18 -18.11
CA PHE A 664 -1.38 25.28 -17.72
C PHE A 664 -1.00 26.60 -17.04
N GLY A 665 -1.88 27.62 -17.09
CA GLY A 665 -1.67 28.93 -16.47
C GLY A 665 -1.21 28.89 -15.01
N PRO A 666 -1.82 28.05 -14.14
CA PRO A 666 -1.41 27.92 -12.74
C PRO A 666 0.05 27.48 -12.53
N TYR A 667 0.67 26.83 -13.52
CA TYR A 667 2.05 26.33 -13.44
C TYR A 667 3.05 27.14 -14.26
N TYR A 668 2.61 28.26 -14.84
CA TYR A 668 3.53 29.19 -15.46
C TYR A 668 4.35 29.87 -14.38
N GLU A 669 5.65 29.99 -14.63
CA GLU A 669 6.53 30.67 -13.68
C GLU A 669 6.09 32.13 -13.57
N GLN A 670 5.58 32.51 -12.40
CA GLN A 670 5.35 33.90 -12.07
C GLN A 670 6.73 34.56 -11.95
N LYS A 671 6.94 35.67 -12.67
CA LYS A 671 8.18 36.44 -12.61
C LYS A 671 8.58 36.65 -11.14
N PRO A 672 9.88 36.54 -10.77
CA PRO A 672 10.34 37.19 -9.56
C PRO A 672 9.96 38.67 -9.66
N GLU A 673 9.30 39.21 -8.62
CA GLU A 673 9.29 40.66 -8.42
C GLU A 673 10.72 41.15 -8.56
N ILE A 674 10.88 42.13 -9.43
CA ILE A 674 12.16 42.72 -9.78
C ILE A 674 12.78 43.27 -8.50
N THR A 675 13.77 42.56 -7.93
CA THR A 675 14.72 43.20 -7.03
C THR A 675 15.45 44.24 -7.86
N LEU A 676 15.04 45.50 -7.69
CA LEU A 676 15.51 46.73 -8.35
C LEU A 676 17.01 46.99 -8.13
N GLN A 677 17.92 46.09 -8.53
CA GLN A 677 19.35 46.34 -8.33
C GLN A 677 20.32 46.05 -9.48
N TYR A 678 19.97 45.38 -10.60
CA TYR A 678 20.94 45.23 -11.69
C TYR A 678 20.34 45.22 -13.12
N GLU A 679 19.85 46.38 -13.58
CA GLU A 679 19.52 46.64 -15.00
C GLU A 679 20.78 46.93 -15.85
N LYS A 680 21.73 45.97 -15.95
CA LYS A 680 22.88 46.11 -16.89
C LYS A 680 23.05 44.98 -17.89
N TYR A 681 22.26 43.91 -17.81
CA TYR A 681 22.31 42.82 -18.78
C TYR A 681 20.92 42.46 -19.28
N LEU A 682 20.78 42.27 -20.60
CA LEU A 682 19.55 41.75 -21.21
C LEU A 682 19.30 40.33 -20.72
N GLN A 683 18.13 40.08 -20.15
CA GLN A 683 17.71 38.73 -19.77
C GLN A 683 17.46 37.90 -21.04
N ARG A 684 18.05 36.70 -21.11
CA ARG A 684 17.83 35.75 -22.20
C ARG A 684 16.84 34.69 -21.74
N LYS A 685 15.79 34.43 -22.53
CA LYS A 685 14.87 33.30 -22.34
C LYS A 685 15.07 32.32 -23.49
N GLN A 686 15.28 31.04 -23.17
CA GLN A 686 15.30 29.98 -24.19
C GLN A 686 13.85 29.67 -24.60
N ILE A 687 13.63 29.56 -25.90
CA ILE A 687 12.35 29.17 -26.52
C ILE A 687 12.60 28.05 -27.51
N PHE A 688 11.65 27.12 -27.62
CA PHE A 688 11.72 26.03 -28.60
C PHE A 688 11.01 26.47 -29.88
N VAL A 689 11.74 26.42 -30.99
CA VAL A 689 11.25 26.75 -32.33
C VAL A 689 11.41 25.53 -33.22
N SER A 690 10.38 25.17 -33.97
CA SER A 690 10.43 24.10 -34.97
C SER A 690 10.16 24.65 -36.37
N GLU A 691 10.87 24.12 -37.37
CA GLU A 691 10.63 24.39 -38.79
C GLU A 691 9.59 23.40 -39.33
N ARG A 692 8.68 23.87 -40.19
CA ARG A 692 7.69 23.03 -40.87
C ARG A 692 8.42 22.10 -41.83
N LYS A 693 8.28 20.78 -41.63
CA LYS A 693 8.74 19.78 -42.61
C LYS A 693 7.59 19.50 -43.57
N GLU A 694 7.83 19.61 -44.88
CA GLU A 694 6.90 19.10 -45.89
C GLU A 694 6.94 17.56 -45.81
N ASP A 695 5.83 16.94 -45.43
CA ASP A 695 5.71 15.49 -45.42
C ASP A 695 5.58 14.97 -46.87
N GLU A 696 6.65 14.39 -47.42
CA GLU A 696 6.56 13.49 -48.57
C GLU A 696 5.88 12.18 -48.13
N MET A 697 4.55 12.18 -48.03
CA MET A 697 3.76 10.95 -48.08
C MET A 697 3.29 10.72 -49.52
N GLU A 698 4.10 10.03 -50.32
CA GLU A 698 3.60 9.34 -51.50
C GLU A 698 2.59 8.27 -51.05
N SER A 699 1.31 8.58 -51.21
CA SER A 699 0.23 7.61 -51.15
C SER A 699 0.39 6.61 -52.30
N SER A 700 0.95 5.44 -52.02
CA SER A 700 0.86 4.29 -52.94
C SER A 700 -0.56 3.73 -52.91
N PHE A 701 -1.45 4.37 -53.66
CA PHE A 701 -2.73 3.80 -54.06
C PHE A 701 -2.48 2.61 -54.98
N CYS A 702 -2.91 1.41 -54.57
CA CYS A 702 -3.09 0.29 -55.47
C CYS A 702 -4.16 0.63 -56.54
N PRO A 703 -3.89 0.52 -57.85
CA PRO A 703 -4.95 0.61 -58.85
C PRO A 703 -5.63 -0.75 -58.97
N GLY A 704 -6.90 -0.81 -58.55
CA GLY A 704 -7.81 -1.88 -58.88
C GLY A 704 -8.11 -1.90 -60.38
N ARG A 705 -8.09 -3.10 -60.95
CA ARG A 705 -8.49 -3.45 -62.31
C ARG A 705 -9.92 -2.96 -62.62
N HIS A 706 -10.15 -2.45 -63.82
CA HIS A 706 -11.21 -2.94 -64.74
C HIS A 706 -11.06 -2.39 -66.18
N HIS A 707 -10.84 -3.34 -67.10
CA HIS A 707 -11.15 -3.47 -68.54
C HIS A 707 -11.40 -2.26 -69.48
N SER A 708 -10.69 -2.25 -70.63
CA SER A 708 -11.16 -2.69 -71.97
C SER A 708 -10.03 -2.53 -73.03
N ILE A 709 -9.54 -3.62 -73.66
CA ILE A 709 -9.80 -4.05 -75.06
C ILE A 709 -9.19 -3.10 -76.13
N ASP A 710 -8.03 -3.44 -76.71
CA ASP A 710 -7.86 -3.98 -78.08
C ASP A 710 -6.38 -4.02 -78.55
N ASP A 711 -6.05 -5.18 -79.13
CA ASP A 711 -5.19 -5.51 -80.28
C ASP A 711 -3.66 -5.24 -80.40
N ASP A 712 -3.05 -6.29 -80.97
CA ASP A 712 -1.85 -6.42 -81.79
C ASP A 712 -0.48 -6.81 -81.20
N ILE A 713 -0.22 -8.14 -81.26
CA ILE A 713 0.83 -8.82 -82.05
C ILE A 713 2.26 -8.25 -81.97
N ASP A 714 3.24 -9.01 -81.44
CA ASP A 714 4.05 -9.94 -82.25
C ASP A 714 5.10 -10.73 -81.43
N LEU A 715 5.43 -11.90 -81.97
CA LEU A 715 6.37 -12.93 -81.53
C LEU A 715 7.84 -12.49 -81.53
N ASN A 716 8.61 -13.17 -80.66
CA ASN A 716 10.02 -13.63 -80.79
C ASN A 716 10.81 -13.31 -79.51
N ALA A 717 11.70 -14.13 -78.97
CA ALA A 717 12.12 -15.51 -79.19
C ALA A 717 13.10 -15.88 -78.05
N LEU A 718 13.21 -17.19 -77.75
CA LEU A 718 14.39 -17.91 -77.25
C LEU A 718 14.95 -17.50 -75.86
N MET A 719 14.67 -18.23 -74.77
CA MET A 719 15.35 -19.48 -74.35
C MET A 719 16.83 -19.57 -74.74
N VAL A 720 17.73 -19.55 -73.75
CA VAL A 720 18.96 -20.38 -73.65
C VAL A 720 19.58 -20.24 -72.24
N HIS A 721 19.71 -21.40 -71.57
CA HIS A 721 20.71 -21.90 -70.59
C HIS A 721 21.26 -21.00 -69.46
N ASP A 722 21.07 -21.36 -68.19
CA ASP A 722 21.72 -22.43 -67.39
C ASP A 722 23.19 -22.16 -67.00
N THR A 723 23.47 -22.42 -65.70
CA THR A 723 24.76 -22.77 -65.05
C THR A 723 25.80 -21.65 -64.90
N LEU A 724 26.45 -21.41 -63.75
CA LEU A 724 26.98 -22.30 -62.70
C LEU A 724 27.23 -21.52 -61.38
N GLU A 725 27.17 -22.29 -60.29
CA GLU A 725 27.73 -22.15 -58.92
C GLU A 725 27.27 -21.04 -57.96
#